data_AF-A0A9E3S8R3-F1
#
_entry.id   AF-A0A9E3S8R3-F1
#
_cell.length_a   1.000
_cell.length_b   1.000
_cell.length_c   1.000
_cell.angle_alpha   90.00
_cell.angle_beta   90.00
_cell.angle_gamma   90.00
#
_symmetry.space_group_name_H-M   'P 1'
#
loop_
_entity.id
_entity.type
_entity.pdbx_description
1 polymer ?
#
loop_
_entity_poly.entity_id
_entity_poly.type
_entity_poly.pdbx_seq_one_letter_code
_entity_poly.pdbx_strand_id
1 'polypeptide(L)'
;MIGVGLPLRLILGLTLCGGAGNEKPLPPSIPTVLQVANTQASWEDRDIDFWVRAKVDGFLLGDTGISLPKEERPPTEDGLANLFDRLRRAGVLKNCLTVSLPTRQSPYVNDDAVLDFTSRAEKKISRAIDAGAWGVALDTRPSQSLHTFTWEGYGGENPPSRDSLRSNAKAVGVALGKTLAKDHHVETAFIITDGLAGAGPLWFSLIDGLLRGIGDASLPVHLIVCPSDRAQDLRSIRAETAKILSLKLSPEGLRVWERVGAVDFGLNLATLESPATESEEVRQRRKGALIAGKLNASEFVVNVEAPPVGWKSPDPQVDTLSFETPLDGFVRVGRHSWAGADADVLRNKDGAAAALLSGIPDHASIASQIDPIHVSNLLTGEVSKHPADTSPVELNATDSPTLVASLPIRTWAAPAGLWISAEYPPAGQTRTANINYGWANRTGVAMSGVIEATVPDRFAITPSGLPFSAADGDSVSAIGRITGTFDGAPTLTARLVLAAPQGEPIVHDFALTFPPPLRWSAEMDGPITAAPATADLDGDGLLEVYAASLSGDVASFNAAGELRWRWESPAPVSTSPVVFRHWTGTPHLAVWDDAGLLHCYKPDGIPRFEVPIGAPARNGHLLTANLHGFPGQELVCALDSGQILALLSNGQELWKFAAQNEIIGLTKAAGAEKRDVIVAALGDSTCIAIGPD
;
A
#
# COMPACT_ATOMS: atom_id res chain seq x y z
N MET A 1 14.45 -7.21 -2.19
CA MET A 1 14.85 -8.33 -3.07
C MET A 1 13.84 -8.49 -4.22
N ILE A 2 14.26 -8.30 -5.47
CA ILE A 2 13.46 -8.66 -6.67
C ILE A 2 14.45 -9.37 -7.59
N GLY A 3 14.28 -10.65 -7.91
CA GLY A 3 15.20 -11.28 -8.86
C GLY A 3 15.37 -12.78 -8.85
N VAL A 4 14.62 -13.59 -8.10
CA VAL A 4 14.57 -15.03 -8.42
C VAL A 4 13.56 -15.21 -9.56
N GLY A 5 13.96 -15.94 -10.60
CA GLY A 5 13.14 -16.25 -11.77
C GLY A 5 12.09 -17.24 -11.38
N LEU A 6 11.08 -16.75 -10.66
CA LEU A 6 9.95 -17.54 -10.27
C LEU A 6 8.96 -17.54 -11.45
N PRO A 7 8.39 -18.70 -11.81
CA PRO A 7 7.19 -18.71 -12.64
C PRO A 7 6.14 -17.76 -12.05
N LEU A 8 5.33 -17.16 -12.93
CA LEU A 8 4.24 -16.27 -12.55
C LEU A 8 3.17 -17.07 -11.80
N ARG A 9 3.31 -17.16 -10.47
CA ARG A 9 2.57 -18.10 -9.62
C ARG A 9 1.57 -17.39 -8.71
N LEU A 10 0.49 -18.10 -8.37
CA LEU A 10 -0.69 -17.55 -7.71
C LEU A 10 -0.99 -18.30 -6.41
N ILE A 11 -1.12 -17.55 -5.31
CA ILE A 11 -1.60 -18.07 -4.02
C ILE A 11 -3.08 -17.69 -3.87
N LEU A 12 -3.92 -18.65 -3.50
CA LEU A 12 -5.35 -18.43 -3.36
C LEU A 12 -5.76 -18.21 -1.89
N GLY A 13 -6.42 -17.08 -1.65
CA GLY A 13 -7.29 -16.88 -0.50
C GLY A 13 -8.73 -17.19 -0.88
N LEU A 14 -9.47 -17.85 0.00
CA LEU A 14 -10.92 -17.96 -0.06
C LEU A 14 -11.46 -17.20 1.14
N THR A 15 -12.66 -16.65 1.07
CA THR A 15 -13.28 -15.91 2.19
C THR A 15 -14.70 -16.37 2.40
N LEU A 16 -15.07 -16.85 3.59
CA LEU A 16 -16.47 -17.26 3.85
C LEU A 16 -17.44 -16.07 3.79
N CYS A 17 -18.54 -16.21 3.04
CA CYS A 17 -19.67 -15.31 3.16
C CYS A 17 -20.35 -15.51 4.54
N GLY A 18 -20.41 -14.44 5.34
CA GLY A 18 -21.15 -14.44 6.60
C GLY A 18 -22.65 -14.56 6.37
N GLY A 19 -23.17 -15.78 6.38
CA GLY A 19 -24.60 -16.07 6.42
C GLY A 19 -25.01 -16.60 7.79
N ALA A 20 -25.67 -15.78 8.61
CA ALA A 20 -26.54 -16.30 9.67
C ALA A 20 -27.70 -15.34 9.91
N GLY A 21 -28.91 -15.89 9.85
CA GLY A 21 -30.16 -15.17 10.08
C GLY A 21 -30.23 -14.49 11.44
N ASN A 22 -31.10 -13.47 11.49
CA ASN A 22 -31.67 -12.81 12.66
C ASN A 22 -30.78 -12.76 13.93
N GLU A 23 -29.96 -11.72 14.06
CA GLU A 23 -30.26 -10.57 14.93
C GLU A 23 -29.10 -9.54 14.88
N LYS A 24 -29.42 -8.34 14.36
CA LYS A 24 -28.64 -7.09 14.19
C LYS A 24 -27.56 -7.04 13.08
N PRO A 25 -27.67 -6.06 12.13
CA PRO A 25 -26.69 -5.89 11.06
C PRO A 25 -25.39 -5.28 11.60
N LEU A 26 -24.26 -5.80 11.14
CA LEU A 26 -22.97 -5.09 11.17
C LEU A 26 -23.07 -3.85 10.26
N PRO A 27 -22.34 -2.75 10.56
CA PRO A 27 -22.29 -1.57 9.69
C PRO A 27 -21.83 -1.93 8.27
N PRO A 28 -22.35 -1.27 7.21
CA PRO A 28 -22.31 -1.77 5.83
C PRO A 28 -21.02 -1.46 5.03
N SER A 29 -19.84 -1.30 5.64
CA SER A 29 -18.69 -0.73 4.91
C SER A 29 -17.34 -1.45 5.04
N ILE A 30 -17.28 -2.73 5.41
CA ILE A 30 -15.98 -3.45 5.44
C ILE A 30 -16.13 -4.84 4.81
N PRO A 31 -15.58 -5.06 3.60
CA PRO A 31 -15.52 -6.38 3.00
C PRO A 31 -14.65 -7.35 3.81
N THR A 32 -15.01 -8.62 3.68
CA THR A 32 -14.63 -9.73 4.53
C THR A 32 -13.17 -10.15 4.42
N VAL A 33 -12.69 -10.67 5.53
CA VAL A 33 -11.35 -11.15 5.81
C VAL A 33 -10.99 -12.35 4.90
N LEU A 34 -9.94 -12.28 4.05
CA LEU A 34 -9.13 -13.36 3.47
C LEU A 34 -8.91 -14.51 4.49
N GLN A 35 -9.91 -15.38 4.60
CA GLN A 35 -10.05 -16.47 5.57
C GLN A 35 -10.73 -17.64 4.87
N VAL A 36 -9.93 -18.63 4.46
CA VAL A 36 -10.48 -19.86 3.88
C VAL A 36 -10.93 -20.78 5.00
N ALA A 37 -12.17 -21.25 4.84
CA ALA A 37 -12.78 -22.53 5.22
C ALA A 37 -12.19 -23.40 6.36
N ASN A 38 -13.13 -23.88 7.17
CA ASN A 38 -13.01 -24.90 8.20
C ASN A 38 -11.97 -25.98 7.84
N THR A 39 -10.95 -26.11 8.68
CA THR A 39 -9.89 -27.12 8.61
C THR A 39 -10.39 -28.54 8.90
N GLN A 40 -11.70 -28.74 9.09
CA GLN A 40 -12.35 -30.04 9.07
C GLN A 40 -12.45 -30.60 7.63
N ALA A 41 -11.33 -31.16 7.19
CA ALA A 41 -11.16 -32.20 6.19
C ALA A 41 -12.44 -32.76 5.52
N SER A 42 -12.72 -32.27 4.30
CA SER A 42 -13.48 -33.05 3.31
C SER A 42 -13.08 -32.74 1.85
N TRP A 43 -11.85 -32.25 1.60
CA TRP A 43 -11.37 -32.06 0.23
C TRP A 43 -11.09 -33.44 -0.37
N GLU A 44 -11.84 -33.83 -1.39
CA GLU A 44 -11.59 -35.04 -2.16
C GLU A 44 -10.47 -34.78 -3.18
N ASP A 45 -9.82 -35.82 -3.70
CA ASP A 45 -8.71 -35.65 -4.67
C ASP A 45 -9.17 -34.89 -5.93
N ARG A 46 -10.45 -35.05 -6.32
CA ARG A 46 -11.05 -34.29 -7.43
C ARG A 46 -11.04 -32.77 -7.22
N ASP A 47 -11.14 -32.31 -5.97
CA ASP A 47 -11.18 -30.89 -5.63
C ASP A 47 -9.77 -30.29 -5.72
N ILE A 48 -8.75 -31.08 -5.34
CA ILE A 48 -7.33 -30.70 -5.50
C ILE A 48 -6.96 -30.65 -6.98
N ASP A 49 -7.38 -31.65 -7.76
CA ASP A 49 -7.10 -31.72 -9.21
C ASP A 49 -7.66 -30.51 -9.97
N PHE A 50 -8.81 -29.97 -9.55
CA PHE A 50 -9.37 -28.74 -10.13
C PHE A 50 -8.41 -27.57 -9.96
N TRP A 51 -7.89 -27.35 -8.75
CA TRP A 51 -7.00 -26.22 -8.46
C TRP A 51 -5.63 -26.33 -9.11
N VAL A 52 -5.11 -27.55 -9.23
CA VAL A 52 -3.88 -27.81 -10.00
C VAL A 52 -4.08 -27.46 -11.47
N ARG A 53 -5.23 -27.82 -12.07
CA ARG A 53 -5.57 -27.41 -13.44
C ARG A 53 -5.72 -25.89 -13.55
N ALA A 54 -6.29 -25.24 -12.55
CA ALA A 54 -6.45 -23.79 -12.46
C ALA A 54 -5.12 -23.03 -12.18
N LYS A 55 -3.98 -23.73 -12.13
CA LYS A 55 -2.64 -23.15 -11.90
C LYS A 55 -2.48 -22.43 -10.55
N VAL A 56 -3.16 -22.93 -9.52
CA VAL A 56 -2.97 -22.47 -8.13
C VAL A 56 -1.77 -23.19 -7.50
N ASP A 57 -0.86 -22.43 -6.89
CA ASP A 57 0.38 -22.97 -6.31
C ASP A 57 0.35 -23.07 -4.78
N GLY A 58 -0.66 -22.50 -4.12
CA GLY A 58 -0.79 -22.52 -2.66
C GLY A 58 -2.09 -21.91 -2.16
N PHE A 59 -2.38 -22.16 -0.88
CA PHE A 59 -3.56 -21.65 -0.19
C PHE A 59 -3.22 -20.89 1.10
N LEU A 60 -3.98 -19.84 1.41
CA LEU A 60 -3.97 -19.17 2.72
C LEU A 60 -5.11 -19.71 3.59
N LEU A 61 -4.82 -20.71 4.43
CA LEU A 61 -5.83 -21.40 5.23
C LEU A 61 -6.17 -20.60 6.50
N GLY A 62 -7.43 -20.19 6.61
CA GLY A 62 -7.95 -19.43 7.73
C GLY A 62 -8.26 -20.28 8.96
N ASP A 63 -8.26 -19.63 10.12
CA ASP A 63 -8.75 -20.22 11.36
C ASP A 63 -10.21 -19.84 11.54
N THR A 64 -11.11 -20.64 10.98
CA THR A 64 -12.52 -20.56 11.36
C THR A 64 -12.84 -21.66 12.35
N GLY A 65 -12.81 -21.29 13.63
CA GLY A 65 -13.69 -21.91 14.60
C GLY A 65 -15.13 -21.69 14.15
N ILE A 66 -15.67 -22.63 13.38
CA ILE A 66 -17.11 -22.89 13.43
C ILE A 66 -17.35 -23.37 14.86
N SER A 67 -18.29 -22.78 15.58
CA SER A 67 -18.81 -23.37 16.81
C SER A 67 -19.11 -24.83 16.53
N LEU A 68 -18.26 -25.72 17.08
CA LEU A 68 -18.55 -27.14 17.09
C LEU A 68 -19.92 -27.27 17.75
N PRO A 69 -20.92 -27.91 17.11
CA PRO A 69 -22.04 -28.43 17.88
C PRO A 69 -21.40 -29.20 19.04
N LYS A 70 -21.85 -28.91 20.26
CA LYS A 70 -21.32 -29.50 21.51
C LYS A 70 -20.84 -30.93 21.24
N GLU A 71 -19.54 -31.14 21.40
CA GLU A 71 -18.82 -32.40 21.14
C GLU A 71 -18.54 -32.73 19.66
N GLU A 72 -17.49 -32.11 19.10
CA GLU A 72 -16.50 -32.81 18.26
C GLU A 72 -15.23 -31.95 18.23
N ARG A 73 -14.04 -32.55 18.12
CA ARG A 73 -12.75 -31.89 18.42
C ARG A 73 -12.29 -30.96 17.27
N PRO A 74 -11.42 -29.95 17.53
CA PRO A 74 -10.65 -29.31 16.46
C PRO A 74 -9.92 -30.39 15.64
N PRO A 75 -9.62 -30.17 14.34
CA PRO A 75 -8.83 -31.13 13.58
C PRO A 75 -7.57 -31.46 14.36
N THR A 76 -7.33 -32.75 14.57
CA THR A 76 -6.09 -33.21 15.20
C THR A 76 -4.91 -32.74 14.33
N GLU A 77 -3.74 -32.51 14.91
CA GLU A 77 -2.51 -32.13 14.17
C GLU A 77 -2.29 -33.05 12.94
N ASP A 78 -2.70 -34.32 13.05
CA ASP A 78 -2.72 -35.31 11.98
C ASP A 78 -3.55 -34.91 10.74
N GLY A 79 -4.67 -34.20 10.91
CA GLY A 79 -5.56 -33.80 9.82
C GLY A 79 -4.99 -32.69 8.94
N LEU A 80 -4.39 -31.67 9.57
CA LEU A 80 -3.72 -30.58 8.86
C LEU A 80 -2.45 -31.07 8.16
N ALA A 81 -1.65 -31.90 8.84
CA ALA A 81 -0.46 -32.50 8.26
C ALA A 81 -0.80 -33.36 7.03
N ASN A 82 -1.87 -34.17 7.11
CA ASN A 82 -2.35 -34.98 5.99
C ASN A 82 -2.82 -34.11 4.81
N LEU A 83 -3.56 -33.03 5.07
CA LEU A 83 -3.98 -32.10 4.02
C LEU A 83 -2.78 -31.47 3.29
N PHE A 84 -1.80 -30.93 4.03
CA PHE A 84 -0.60 -30.35 3.42
C PHE A 84 0.22 -31.38 2.65
N ASP A 85 0.30 -32.61 3.13
CA ASP A 85 0.96 -33.70 2.40
C ASP A 85 0.23 -34.04 1.09
N ARG A 86 -1.10 -34.14 1.10
CA ARG A 86 -1.91 -34.38 -0.12
C ARG A 86 -1.76 -33.25 -1.14
N LEU A 87 -1.83 -31.99 -0.68
CA LEU A 87 -1.64 -30.81 -1.54
C LEU A 87 -0.24 -30.81 -2.17
N ARG A 88 0.81 -31.09 -1.39
CA ARG A 88 2.18 -31.18 -1.90
C ARG A 88 2.36 -32.29 -2.93
N ARG A 89 1.77 -33.47 -2.69
CA ARG A 89 1.78 -34.59 -3.66
C ARG A 89 1.08 -34.24 -4.97
N ALA A 90 0.08 -33.38 -4.92
CA ALA A 90 -0.60 -32.87 -6.12
C ALA A 90 0.12 -31.69 -6.81
N GLY A 91 1.23 -31.21 -6.25
CA GLY A 91 2.01 -30.10 -6.81
C GLY A 91 1.63 -28.70 -6.30
N VAL A 92 0.75 -28.61 -5.29
CA VAL A 92 0.41 -27.36 -4.60
C VAL A 92 1.32 -27.19 -3.40
N LEU A 93 2.33 -26.32 -3.50
CA LEU A 93 3.47 -26.28 -2.59
C LEU A 93 3.43 -25.15 -1.55
N LYS A 94 2.79 -24.01 -1.86
CA LYS A 94 2.86 -22.76 -1.07
C LYS A 94 1.72 -22.61 -0.06
N ASN A 95 1.43 -23.67 0.70
CA ASN A 95 0.30 -23.67 1.63
C ASN A 95 0.68 -23.02 2.97
N CYS A 96 -0.10 -22.03 3.40
CA CYS A 96 0.18 -21.26 4.61
C CYS A 96 -0.99 -21.30 5.59
N LEU A 97 -0.69 -21.13 6.88
CA LEU A 97 -1.72 -20.92 7.90
C LEU A 97 -1.85 -19.43 8.23
N THR A 98 -3.09 -18.94 8.29
CA THR A 98 -3.40 -17.57 8.69
C THR A 98 -3.63 -17.47 10.21
N VAL A 99 -2.93 -16.53 10.84
CA VAL A 99 -3.07 -16.14 12.24
C VAL A 99 -3.74 -14.77 12.28
N SER A 100 -5.01 -14.74 12.64
CA SER A 100 -5.76 -13.50 12.82
C SER A 100 -5.49 -12.87 14.17
N LEU A 101 -5.39 -11.54 14.18
CA LEU A 101 -5.40 -10.75 15.39
C LEU A 101 -6.84 -10.69 15.97
N PRO A 102 -7.03 -10.26 17.23
CA PRO A 102 -8.35 -10.16 17.84
C PRO A 102 -9.09 -8.88 17.43
N THR A 103 -10.39 -9.02 17.16
CA THR A 103 -11.26 -7.96 16.63
C THR A 103 -11.91 -7.08 17.70
N ARG A 104 -12.23 -7.62 18.89
CA ARG A 104 -13.00 -6.92 19.95
C ARG A 104 -12.28 -6.70 21.26
N GLN A 105 -11.30 -7.54 21.61
CA GLN A 105 -10.50 -7.39 22.82
C GLN A 105 -9.09 -7.04 22.40
N SER A 106 -8.63 -5.87 22.80
CA SER A 106 -7.27 -5.45 22.51
C SER A 106 -6.28 -6.22 23.41
N PRO A 107 -5.31 -6.96 22.83
CA PRO A 107 -4.31 -7.68 23.61
C PRO A 107 -3.22 -6.77 24.15
N TYR A 108 -3.28 -5.47 23.87
CA TYR A 108 -2.22 -4.51 24.17
C TYR A 108 -2.47 -3.74 25.48
N VAL A 109 -3.61 -4.00 26.14
CA VAL A 109 -4.11 -3.17 27.26
C VAL A 109 -3.29 -3.30 28.54
N ASN A 110 -2.66 -4.44 28.77
CA ASN A 110 -1.78 -4.71 29.91
C ASN A 110 -0.87 -5.92 29.62
N ASP A 111 0.11 -6.14 30.48
CA ASP A 111 1.12 -7.19 30.30
C ASP A 111 0.53 -8.60 30.31
N ASP A 112 -0.51 -8.86 31.11
CA ASP A 112 -1.17 -10.17 31.19
C ASP A 112 -1.91 -10.50 29.87
N ALA A 113 -2.60 -9.52 29.28
CA ALA A 113 -3.26 -9.67 27.99
C ALA A 113 -2.26 -9.87 26.84
N VAL A 114 -1.12 -9.17 26.90
CA VAL A 114 0.01 -9.36 25.97
C VAL A 114 0.53 -10.78 26.08
N LEU A 115 0.78 -11.27 27.29
CA LEU A 115 1.32 -12.60 27.54
C LEU A 115 0.36 -13.72 27.09
N ASP A 116 -0.92 -13.61 27.44
CA ASP A 116 -1.94 -14.57 27.01
C ASP A 116 -2.07 -14.63 25.48
N PHE A 117 -2.14 -13.47 24.83
CA PHE A 117 -2.26 -13.40 23.37
C PHE A 117 -1.02 -13.98 22.68
N THR A 118 0.17 -13.55 23.09
CA THR A 118 1.43 -14.04 22.52
C THR A 118 1.57 -15.54 22.69
N SER A 119 1.32 -16.09 23.88
CA SER A 119 1.39 -17.53 24.13
C SER A 119 0.44 -18.32 23.22
N ARG A 120 -0.79 -17.85 23.02
CA ARG A 120 -1.76 -18.49 22.11
C ARG A 120 -1.31 -18.43 20.65
N ALA A 121 -0.81 -17.29 20.21
CA ALA A 121 -0.34 -17.10 18.85
C ALA A 121 0.92 -17.94 18.56
N GLU A 122 1.90 -17.96 19.48
CA GLU A 122 3.10 -18.78 19.36
C GLU A 122 2.77 -20.26 19.22
N LYS A 123 1.89 -20.79 20.09
CA LYS A 123 1.44 -22.18 20.03
C LYS A 123 0.79 -22.52 18.69
N LYS A 124 0.03 -21.58 18.12
CA LYS A 124 -0.62 -21.77 16.82
C LYS A 124 0.39 -21.77 15.68
N ILE A 125 1.37 -20.87 15.71
CA ILE A 125 2.46 -20.82 14.73
C ILE A 125 3.26 -22.12 14.78
N SER A 126 3.72 -22.56 15.96
CA SER A 126 4.48 -23.81 16.10
C SER A 126 3.72 -25.02 15.55
N ARG A 127 2.43 -25.14 15.86
CA ARG A 127 1.58 -26.23 15.33
C ARG A 127 1.46 -26.23 13.80
N ALA A 128 1.39 -25.05 13.20
CA ALA A 128 1.32 -24.92 11.75
C ALA A 128 2.61 -25.46 11.10
N ILE A 129 3.74 -25.12 11.71
CA ILE A 129 5.07 -25.52 11.25
C ILE A 129 5.25 -27.03 11.43
N ASP A 130 4.86 -27.58 12.58
CA ASP A 130 4.90 -29.03 12.85
C ASP A 130 4.02 -29.81 11.86
N ALA A 131 2.91 -29.22 11.39
CA ALA A 131 2.06 -29.81 10.36
C ALA A 131 2.67 -29.72 8.93
N GLY A 132 3.77 -28.99 8.74
CA GLY A 132 4.44 -28.83 7.46
C GLY A 132 3.93 -27.68 6.60
N ALA A 133 3.44 -26.59 7.22
CA ALA A 133 3.12 -25.36 6.51
C ALA A 133 4.36 -24.79 5.79
N TRP A 134 4.19 -24.29 4.57
CA TRP A 134 5.25 -23.62 3.81
C TRP A 134 5.51 -22.19 4.35
N GLY A 135 4.47 -21.52 4.82
CA GLY A 135 4.53 -20.17 5.34
C GLY A 135 3.46 -19.88 6.40
N VAL A 136 3.57 -18.71 7.03
CA VAL A 136 2.58 -18.22 8.01
C VAL A 136 2.12 -16.84 7.60
N ALA A 137 0.81 -16.59 7.60
CA ALA A 137 0.24 -15.29 7.27
C ALA A 137 -0.36 -14.63 8.51
N LEU A 138 0.04 -13.41 8.82
CA LEU A 138 -0.55 -12.59 9.87
C LEU A 138 -1.59 -11.66 9.27
N ASP A 139 -2.82 -11.73 9.77
CA ASP A 139 -3.91 -10.88 9.28
C ASP A 139 -4.08 -9.63 10.15
N THR A 140 -3.79 -8.48 9.56
CA THR A 140 -3.69 -7.18 10.26
C THR A 140 -4.70 -6.15 9.76
N ARG A 141 -5.79 -6.55 9.12
CA ARG A 141 -6.76 -5.64 8.48
C ARG A 141 -7.64 -4.81 9.44
N PRO A 142 -8.38 -3.80 8.96
CA PRO A 142 -9.10 -2.81 9.78
C PRO A 142 -10.15 -3.36 10.76
N SER A 143 -10.64 -4.58 10.56
CA SER A 143 -11.53 -5.25 11.52
C SER A 143 -10.86 -5.60 12.86
N GLN A 144 -9.54 -5.40 12.97
CA GLN A 144 -8.72 -5.75 14.12
C GLN A 144 -8.55 -4.61 15.11
N SER A 145 -8.39 -4.95 16.40
CA SER A 145 -8.23 -3.99 17.50
C SER A 145 -7.10 -2.96 17.30
N LEU A 146 -6.05 -3.30 16.53
CA LEU A 146 -4.95 -2.41 16.11
C LEU A 146 -5.42 -1.08 15.49
N HIS A 147 -6.63 -1.07 14.91
CA HIS A 147 -7.18 0.03 14.09
C HIS A 147 -8.22 0.90 14.80
N THR A 148 -8.62 0.55 16.03
CA THR A 148 -9.66 1.30 16.73
C THR A 148 -9.15 2.68 17.16
N PHE A 149 -9.74 3.73 16.57
CA PHE A 149 -9.36 5.14 16.69
C PHE A 149 -9.96 5.86 17.90
N THR A 150 -11.02 5.31 18.52
CA THR A 150 -11.77 6.03 19.56
C THR A 150 -11.15 5.97 20.95
N TRP A 151 -10.03 5.26 21.17
CA TRP A 151 -9.36 5.04 22.47
C TRP A 151 -10.23 4.37 23.56
N GLU A 152 -11.57 4.51 23.53
CA GLU A 152 -12.56 3.84 24.38
C GLU A 152 -12.51 2.30 24.29
N GLY A 153 -11.94 1.75 23.21
CA GLY A 153 -11.78 0.30 23.02
C GLY A 153 -10.67 -0.37 23.84
N TYR A 154 -9.85 0.40 24.57
CA TYR A 154 -8.64 -0.12 25.25
C TYR A 154 -8.72 -0.15 26.79
N GLY A 155 -9.84 0.24 27.41
CA GLY A 155 -9.95 0.11 28.86
C GLY A 155 -11.26 0.63 29.45
N GLY A 156 -11.71 -0.03 30.53
CA GLY A 156 -12.77 0.47 31.40
C GLY A 156 -12.33 1.68 32.22
N GLU A 157 -12.62 1.73 33.52
CA GLU A 157 -12.48 2.95 34.35
C GLU A 157 -11.06 3.58 34.40
N ASN A 158 -9.99 2.87 34.01
CA ASN A 158 -8.62 3.40 33.91
C ASN A 158 -7.91 2.87 32.65
N PRO A 159 -7.99 3.56 31.50
CA PRO A 159 -7.33 3.13 30.27
C PRO A 159 -5.80 3.30 30.34
N PRO A 160 -5.01 2.38 29.75
CA PRO A 160 -3.56 2.50 29.65
C PRO A 160 -3.14 3.70 28.78
N SER A 161 -1.96 4.26 29.03
CA SER A 161 -1.44 5.37 28.24
C SER A 161 -1.15 4.95 26.79
N ARG A 162 -1.19 5.91 25.85
CA ARG A 162 -0.87 5.67 24.44
C ARG A 162 0.52 5.03 24.26
N ASP A 163 1.51 5.53 24.99
CA ASP A 163 2.89 5.00 24.96
C ASP A 163 2.95 3.55 25.46
N SER A 164 2.19 3.23 26.50
CA SER A 164 2.09 1.85 27.00
C SER A 164 1.47 0.94 25.94
N LEU A 165 0.41 1.38 25.27
CA LEU A 165 -0.23 0.60 24.20
C LEU A 165 0.72 0.35 23.02
N ARG A 166 1.48 1.39 22.59
CA ARG A 166 2.50 1.26 21.54
C ARG A 166 3.62 0.31 21.95
N SER A 167 4.10 0.43 23.19
CA SER A 167 5.13 -0.47 23.75
C SER A 167 4.64 -1.93 23.80
N ASN A 168 3.40 -2.15 24.22
CA ASN A 168 2.78 -3.47 24.31
C ASN A 168 2.56 -4.09 22.92
N ALA A 169 2.06 -3.31 21.96
CA ALA A 169 1.95 -3.75 20.57
C ALA A 169 3.31 -4.14 19.98
N LYS A 170 4.35 -3.35 20.27
CA LYS A 170 5.72 -3.68 19.87
C LYS A 170 6.22 -4.96 20.52
N ALA A 171 5.95 -5.17 21.81
CA ALA A 171 6.33 -6.38 22.52
C ALA A 171 5.67 -7.63 21.93
N VAL A 172 4.38 -7.55 21.60
CA VAL A 172 3.67 -8.61 20.86
C VAL A 172 4.37 -8.90 19.54
N GLY A 173 4.69 -7.86 18.77
CA GLY A 173 5.41 -7.99 17.50
C GLY A 173 6.72 -8.75 17.67
N VAL A 174 7.56 -8.34 18.64
CA VAL A 174 8.84 -8.98 18.92
C VAL A 174 8.69 -10.47 19.23
N ALA A 175 7.69 -10.86 20.03
CA ALA A 175 7.43 -12.25 20.36
C ALA A 175 7.07 -13.08 19.10
N LEU A 176 6.16 -12.56 18.27
CA LEU A 176 5.78 -13.22 17.01
C LEU A 176 6.95 -13.35 16.04
N GLY A 177 7.71 -12.27 15.84
CA GLY A 177 8.89 -12.26 14.96
C GLY A 177 9.95 -13.26 15.40
N LYS A 178 10.24 -13.34 16.70
CA LYS A 178 11.16 -14.35 17.26
C LYS A 178 10.67 -15.76 17.01
N THR A 179 9.37 -15.99 17.14
CA THR A 179 8.79 -17.32 16.94
C THR A 179 8.85 -17.76 15.48
N LEU A 180 8.61 -16.84 14.53
CA LEU A 180 8.79 -17.10 13.11
C LEU A 180 10.26 -17.36 12.74
N ALA A 181 11.20 -16.62 13.35
CA ALA A 181 12.63 -16.74 13.05
C ALA A 181 13.32 -17.96 13.69
N LYS A 182 12.68 -18.64 14.65
CA LYS A 182 13.26 -19.82 15.33
C LYS A 182 13.35 -21.06 14.43
N ASP A 183 12.52 -21.16 13.39
CA ASP A 183 12.39 -22.37 12.59
C ASP A 183 12.88 -22.16 11.16
N HIS A 184 13.73 -23.08 10.69
CA HIS A 184 14.29 -23.05 9.34
C HIS A 184 13.37 -23.69 8.28
N HIS A 185 12.23 -24.28 8.69
CA HIS A 185 11.26 -24.89 7.77
C HIS A 185 10.25 -23.91 7.17
N VAL A 186 10.11 -22.72 7.76
CA VAL A 186 9.24 -21.66 7.22
C VAL A 186 9.98 -20.93 6.12
N GLU A 187 9.45 -21.01 4.90
CA GLU A 187 10.07 -20.39 3.73
C GLU A 187 9.71 -18.90 3.60
N THR A 188 8.59 -18.47 4.21
CA THR A 188 8.15 -17.07 4.16
C THR A 188 7.12 -16.72 5.24
N ALA A 189 7.09 -15.45 5.62
CA ALA A 189 6.02 -14.86 6.43
C ALA A 189 5.23 -13.82 5.63
N PHE A 190 3.90 -13.90 5.68
CA PHE A 190 3.01 -12.91 5.08
C PHE A 190 2.41 -11.98 6.13
N ILE A 191 2.21 -10.72 5.76
CA ILE A 191 1.48 -9.74 6.55
C ILE A 191 0.39 -9.17 5.65
N ILE A 192 -0.87 -9.36 6.00
CA ILE A 192 -2.02 -8.98 5.16
C ILE A 192 -2.63 -7.69 5.70
N THR A 193 -2.79 -6.69 4.83
CA THR A 193 -3.40 -5.39 5.13
C THR A 193 -4.17 -4.86 3.92
N ASP A 194 -5.17 -3.98 4.10
CA ASP A 194 -5.92 -3.40 2.97
C ASP A 194 -5.17 -2.23 2.33
N GLY A 195 -4.56 -1.37 3.15
CA GLY A 195 -3.75 -0.23 2.72
C GLY A 195 -3.03 0.39 3.91
N LEU A 196 -1.86 0.99 3.68
CA LEU A 196 -1.08 1.61 4.76
C LEU A 196 -1.53 3.03 5.11
N ALA A 197 -2.22 3.73 4.20
CA ALA A 197 -2.71 5.08 4.46
C ALA A 197 -3.72 5.13 5.62
N GLY A 198 -4.51 4.07 5.79
CA GLY A 198 -5.45 3.89 6.90
C GLY A 198 -4.95 2.98 8.01
N ALA A 199 -3.63 2.71 8.09
CA ALA A 199 -3.10 1.81 9.10
C ALA A 199 -3.37 2.35 10.52
N GLY A 200 -3.89 1.47 11.36
CA GLY A 200 -4.27 1.75 12.74
C GLY A 200 -3.17 2.29 13.64
N PRO A 201 -3.53 2.95 14.76
CA PRO A 201 -2.58 3.62 15.64
C PRO A 201 -1.46 2.70 16.17
N LEU A 202 -1.74 1.40 16.34
CA LEU A 202 -0.76 0.42 16.85
C LEU A 202 -0.12 -0.45 15.76
N TRP A 203 -0.57 -0.33 14.51
CA TRP A 203 -0.13 -1.20 13.42
C TRP A 203 1.38 -1.12 13.20
N PHE A 204 1.93 0.10 13.05
CA PHE A 204 3.37 0.29 12.85
C PHE A 204 4.21 -0.17 14.05
N SER A 205 3.71 0.00 15.29
CA SER A 205 4.40 -0.49 16.49
C SER A 205 4.51 -2.01 16.49
N LEU A 206 3.44 -2.71 16.12
CA LEU A 206 3.42 -4.17 15.98
C LEU A 206 4.42 -4.64 14.90
N ILE A 207 4.39 -4.01 13.72
CA ILE A 207 5.23 -4.40 12.58
C ILE A 207 6.71 -4.09 12.84
N ASP A 208 7.03 -2.93 13.44
CA ASP A 208 8.38 -2.61 13.88
C ASP A 208 8.89 -3.64 14.90
N GLY A 209 8.04 -4.03 15.86
CA GLY A 209 8.33 -5.10 16.81
C GLY A 209 8.60 -6.44 16.11
N LEU A 210 7.76 -6.82 15.16
CA LEU A 210 7.89 -8.06 14.40
C LEU A 210 9.21 -8.14 13.65
N LEU A 211 9.58 -7.08 12.91
CA LEU A 211 10.84 -7.03 12.18
C LEU A 211 12.04 -7.12 13.12
N ARG A 212 12.00 -6.44 14.27
CA ARG A 212 13.04 -6.57 15.31
C ARG A 212 13.12 -7.98 15.90
N GLY A 213 11.97 -8.65 16.04
CA GLY A 213 11.90 -10.03 16.49
C GLY A 213 12.56 -11.00 15.52
N ILE A 214 12.39 -10.76 14.20
CA ILE A 214 13.07 -11.52 13.15
C ILE A 214 14.59 -11.30 13.20
N GLY A 215 15.01 -10.05 13.44
CA GLY A 215 16.42 -9.71 13.57
C GLY A 215 17.21 -10.13 12.33
N ASP A 216 18.32 -10.85 12.52
CA ASP A 216 19.26 -11.27 11.46
C ASP A 216 18.88 -12.55 10.71
N ALA A 217 17.71 -13.13 10.98
CA ALA A 217 17.24 -14.27 10.22
C ALA A 217 16.97 -13.88 8.74
N SER A 218 17.30 -14.79 7.83
CA SER A 218 17.06 -14.64 6.39
C SER A 218 15.62 -15.02 5.98
N LEU A 219 14.64 -14.84 6.87
CA LEU A 219 13.23 -15.17 6.63
C LEU A 219 12.57 -14.07 5.78
N PRO A 220 12.14 -14.36 4.53
CA PRO A 220 11.41 -13.40 3.71
C PRO A 220 10.11 -12.96 4.38
N VAL A 221 9.81 -11.66 4.30
CA VAL A 221 8.58 -11.06 4.82
C VAL A 221 7.84 -10.34 3.70
N HIS A 222 6.67 -10.82 3.36
CA HIS A 222 5.83 -10.30 2.29
C HIS A 222 4.64 -9.53 2.87
N LEU A 223 4.63 -8.21 2.67
CA LEU A 223 3.49 -7.36 2.99
C LEU A 223 2.51 -7.38 1.81
N ILE A 224 1.37 -8.03 2.00
CA ILE A 224 0.30 -8.14 1.02
C ILE A 224 -0.70 -7.00 1.25
N VAL A 225 -0.77 -6.09 0.28
CA VAL A 225 -1.68 -4.95 0.27
C VAL A 225 -2.92 -5.27 -0.57
N CYS A 226 -4.11 -5.17 0.04
CA CYS A 226 -5.42 -5.50 -0.53
C CYS A 226 -6.28 -4.23 -0.72
N PRO A 227 -6.04 -3.41 -1.76
CA PRO A 227 -6.72 -2.13 -1.91
C PRO A 227 -8.25 -2.30 -2.03
N SER A 228 -8.99 -1.40 -1.38
CA SER A 228 -10.45 -1.37 -1.37
C SER A 228 -11.07 -0.88 -2.69
N ASP A 229 -10.33 -0.09 -3.47
CA ASP A 229 -10.82 0.69 -4.59
C ASP A 229 -9.90 0.55 -5.81
N ARG A 230 -10.22 -0.43 -6.67
CA ARG A 230 -9.71 -0.59 -8.05
C ARG A 230 -8.19 -0.76 -8.19
N ALA A 231 -7.80 -1.99 -8.56
CA ALA A 231 -6.43 -2.49 -8.75
C ALA A 231 -5.56 -1.83 -9.86
N GLN A 232 -5.83 -0.58 -10.28
CA GLN A 232 -5.29 -0.03 -11.53
C GLN A 232 -3.91 0.64 -11.42
N ASP A 233 -3.33 0.81 -10.24
CA ASP A 233 -1.92 1.24 -10.14
C ASP A 233 -1.13 0.57 -9.00
N LEU A 234 -0.88 -0.74 -9.17
CA LEU A 234 -0.04 -1.51 -8.25
C LEU A 234 1.36 -0.90 -8.08
N ARG A 235 1.91 -0.22 -9.10
CA ARG A 235 3.23 0.42 -9.02
C ARG A 235 3.21 1.60 -8.06
N SER A 236 2.21 2.49 -8.18
CA SER A 236 2.04 3.60 -7.25
C SER A 236 1.80 3.11 -5.82
N ILE A 237 0.95 2.09 -5.64
CA ILE A 237 0.71 1.49 -4.30
C ILE A 237 2.02 0.99 -3.68
N ARG A 238 2.87 0.31 -4.46
CA ARG A 238 4.18 -0.16 -3.96
C ARG A 238 5.10 0.99 -3.58
N ALA A 239 5.19 2.02 -4.41
CA ALA A 239 6.03 3.19 -4.13
C ALA A 239 5.55 3.94 -2.88
N GLU A 240 4.24 4.13 -2.74
CA GLU A 240 3.63 4.73 -1.57
C GLU A 240 3.86 3.88 -0.32
N THR A 241 3.67 2.57 -0.41
CA THR A 241 3.92 1.62 0.69
C THR A 241 5.37 1.69 1.15
N ALA A 242 6.33 1.65 0.23
CA ALA A 242 7.75 1.78 0.56
C ALA A 242 8.07 3.11 1.25
N LYS A 243 7.47 4.21 0.80
CA LYS A 243 7.59 5.54 1.41
C LYS A 243 7.00 5.58 2.83
N ILE A 244 5.82 5.00 3.04
CA ILE A 244 5.18 4.98 4.36
C ILE A 244 6.03 4.16 5.35
N LEU A 245 6.52 2.99 4.93
CA LEU A 245 7.37 2.15 5.77
C LEU A 245 8.69 2.84 6.14
N SER A 246 9.35 3.53 5.21
CA SER A 246 10.58 4.26 5.52
C SER A 246 10.39 5.43 6.49
N LEU A 247 9.19 6.03 6.51
CA LEU A 247 8.84 7.11 7.42
C LEU A 247 8.40 6.61 8.81
N LYS A 248 7.80 5.41 8.90
CA LYS A 248 7.14 4.92 10.12
C LYS A 248 7.90 3.84 10.86
N LEU A 249 8.78 3.09 10.19
CA LEU A 249 9.62 2.09 10.87
C LEU A 249 10.78 2.77 11.60
N SER A 250 11.20 2.17 12.71
CA SER A 250 12.41 2.60 13.39
C SER A 250 13.65 2.29 12.54
N PRO A 251 14.81 2.94 12.78
CA PRO A 251 16.04 2.68 12.01
C PRO A 251 16.52 1.23 12.03
N GLU A 252 16.11 0.44 13.03
CA GLU A 252 16.43 -0.98 13.14
C GLU A 252 15.42 -1.83 12.35
N GLY A 253 14.12 -1.57 12.53
CA GLY A 253 13.07 -2.25 11.76
C GLY A 253 13.22 -2.02 10.26
N LEU A 254 13.56 -0.81 9.84
CA LEU A 254 13.81 -0.47 8.44
C LEU A 254 14.99 -1.26 7.86
N ARG A 255 16.09 -1.41 8.59
CA ARG A 255 17.24 -2.24 8.15
C ARG A 255 16.86 -3.70 7.92
N VAL A 256 16.05 -4.27 8.81
CA VAL A 256 15.55 -5.64 8.64
C VAL A 256 14.63 -5.70 7.41
N TRP A 257 13.71 -4.75 7.27
CA TRP A 257 12.81 -4.66 6.11
C TRP A 257 13.56 -4.53 4.78
N GLU A 258 14.59 -3.72 4.69
CA GLU A 258 15.42 -3.57 3.48
C GLU A 258 16.08 -4.89 3.06
N ARG A 259 16.45 -5.72 4.05
CA ARG A 259 17.06 -7.04 3.84
C ARG A 259 16.03 -8.09 3.42
N VAL A 260 14.91 -8.24 4.14
CA VAL A 260 14.01 -9.39 4.00
C VAL A 260 12.62 -9.05 3.45
N GLY A 261 12.26 -7.77 3.38
CA GLY A 261 10.92 -7.29 3.05
C GLY A 261 10.61 -7.26 1.56
N ALA A 262 9.35 -7.55 1.22
CA ALA A 262 8.76 -7.38 -0.09
C ALA A 262 7.33 -6.83 0.03
N VAL A 263 6.91 -5.99 -0.93
CA VAL A 263 5.52 -5.54 -1.06
C VAL A 263 4.88 -6.29 -2.21
N ASP A 264 3.76 -6.92 -1.91
CA ASP A 264 2.95 -7.73 -2.79
C ASP A 264 1.47 -7.32 -2.69
N PHE A 265 0.61 -7.93 -3.50
CA PHE A 265 -0.77 -7.48 -3.66
C PHE A 265 -1.77 -8.61 -3.50
N GLY A 266 -2.90 -8.27 -2.89
CA GLY A 266 -4.08 -9.13 -2.84
C GLY A 266 -5.21 -8.55 -3.69
N LEU A 267 -5.81 -9.39 -4.55
CA LEU A 267 -6.98 -9.03 -5.34
C LEU A 267 -8.24 -9.63 -4.72
N ASN A 268 -9.28 -8.82 -4.45
CA ASN A 268 -10.57 -9.34 -4.01
C ASN A 268 -11.54 -9.51 -5.20
N LEU A 269 -11.80 -10.75 -5.62
CA LEU A 269 -12.69 -11.03 -6.75
C LEU A 269 -14.15 -10.62 -6.52
N ALA A 270 -14.63 -10.54 -5.28
CA ALA A 270 -16.01 -10.13 -5.01
C ALA A 270 -16.26 -8.64 -5.28
N THR A 271 -15.21 -7.83 -5.21
CA THR A 271 -15.30 -6.40 -5.59
C THR A 271 -15.43 -6.20 -7.11
N LEU A 272 -15.34 -7.29 -7.90
CA LEU A 272 -15.49 -7.28 -9.36
C LEU A 272 -16.90 -7.71 -9.84
N GLU A 273 -17.93 -7.72 -8.98
CA GLU A 273 -19.32 -8.19 -9.24
C GLU A 273 -19.50 -9.72 -9.31
N SER A 274 -20.73 -10.17 -9.01
CA SER A 274 -21.08 -11.60 -8.89
C SER A 274 -20.91 -12.37 -10.22
N PRO A 275 -20.32 -13.59 -10.20
CA PRO A 275 -20.11 -14.42 -11.39
C PRO A 275 -21.39 -14.74 -12.18
N ALA A 276 -22.56 -14.62 -11.55
CA ALA A 276 -23.85 -14.95 -12.15
C ALA A 276 -24.29 -13.99 -13.28
N THR A 277 -23.69 -12.80 -13.39
CA THR A 277 -24.00 -11.78 -14.40
C THR A 277 -22.74 -11.11 -14.96
N GLU A 278 -21.70 -11.89 -15.23
CA GLU A 278 -20.40 -11.34 -15.66
C GLU A 278 -20.49 -10.68 -17.06
N SER A 279 -20.35 -9.35 -17.10
CA SER A 279 -20.18 -8.61 -18.35
C SER A 279 -18.76 -8.79 -18.89
N GLU A 280 -18.56 -8.62 -20.20
CA GLU A 280 -17.22 -8.70 -20.81
C GLU A 280 -16.27 -7.65 -20.19
N GLU A 281 -16.77 -6.47 -19.81
CA GLU A 281 -15.97 -5.44 -19.15
C GLU A 281 -15.41 -5.88 -17.79
N VAL A 282 -16.23 -6.57 -16.98
CA VAL A 282 -15.80 -7.12 -15.68
C VAL A 282 -14.70 -8.17 -15.88
N ARG A 283 -14.88 -9.08 -16.84
CA ARG A 283 -13.89 -10.10 -17.18
C ARG A 283 -12.55 -9.49 -17.57
N GLN A 284 -12.58 -8.44 -18.39
CA GLN A 284 -11.38 -7.74 -18.83
C GLN A 284 -10.68 -7.02 -17.67
N ARG A 285 -11.43 -6.39 -16.76
CA ARG A 285 -10.87 -5.78 -15.54
C ARG A 285 -10.19 -6.81 -14.65
N ARG A 286 -10.82 -7.98 -14.43
CA ARG A 286 -10.21 -9.09 -13.67
C ARG A 286 -8.90 -9.56 -14.30
N LYS A 287 -8.92 -9.81 -15.61
CA LYS A 287 -7.74 -10.28 -16.34
C LYS A 287 -6.62 -9.24 -16.34
N GLY A 288 -6.94 -7.96 -16.48
CA GLY A 288 -5.99 -6.86 -16.31
C GLY A 288 -5.33 -6.85 -14.94
N ALA A 289 -6.11 -7.02 -13.86
CA ALA A 289 -5.58 -7.10 -12.50
C ALA A 289 -4.66 -8.32 -12.29
N LEU A 290 -5.02 -9.49 -12.81
CA LEU A 290 -4.17 -10.70 -12.78
C LEU A 290 -2.83 -10.47 -13.50
N ILE A 291 -2.87 -9.83 -14.67
CA ILE A 291 -1.68 -9.55 -15.49
C ILE A 291 -0.77 -8.53 -14.78
N ALA A 292 -1.34 -7.45 -14.26
CA ALA A 292 -0.60 -6.47 -13.47
C ALA A 292 0.02 -7.11 -12.22
N GLY A 293 -0.71 -7.98 -11.52
CA GLY A 293 -0.23 -8.75 -10.38
C GLY A 293 0.97 -9.62 -10.73
N LYS A 294 0.84 -10.45 -11.78
CA LYS A 294 1.93 -11.31 -12.30
C LYS A 294 3.18 -10.49 -12.66
N LEU A 295 3.03 -9.31 -13.26
CA LEU A 295 4.18 -8.48 -13.65
C LEU A 295 4.84 -7.76 -12.47
N ASN A 296 4.10 -7.36 -11.43
CA ASN A 296 4.60 -6.45 -10.40
C ASN A 296 4.86 -7.10 -9.03
N ALA A 297 4.32 -8.28 -8.76
CA ALA A 297 4.46 -8.98 -7.48
C ALA A 297 5.59 -10.04 -7.52
N SER A 298 6.15 -10.35 -6.36
CA SER A 298 6.98 -11.54 -6.13
C SER A 298 6.10 -12.73 -5.73
N GLU A 299 5.05 -12.45 -4.96
CA GLU A 299 3.95 -13.36 -4.65
C GLU A 299 2.62 -12.63 -4.89
N PHE A 300 1.69 -13.22 -5.63
CA PHE A 300 0.38 -12.59 -5.88
C PHE A 300 -0.73 -13.41 -5.23
N VAL A 301 -1.52 -12.75 -4.38
CA VAL A 301 -2.66 -13.39 -3.71
C VAL A 301 -3.95 -13.00 -4.41
N VAL A 302 -4.77 -13.99 -4.72
CA VAL A 302 -6.14 -13.76 -5.20
C VAL A 302 -7.12 -14.30 -4.19
N ASN A 303 -7.99 -13.42 -3.72
CA ASN A 303 -9.08 -13.75 -2.82
C ASN A 303 -10.37 -14.04 -3.60
N VAL A 304 -11.00 -15.18 -3.33
CA VAL A 304 -12.28 -15.60 -3.91
C VAL A 304 -13.29 -15.76 -2.79
N GLU A 305 -14.47 -15.17 -2.93
CA GLU A 305 -15.53 -15.42 -1.94
C GLU A 305 -16.04 -16.87 -2.02
N ALA A 306 -16.16 -17.49 -0.86
CA ALA A 306 -16.58 -18.85 -0.65
C ALA A 306 -18.03 -18.90 -0.12
N PRO A 307 -18.91 -19.75 -0.66
CA PRO A 307 -20.24 -19.93 -0.11
C PRO A 307 -20.22 -20.39 1.37
N PRO A 308 -21.24 -20.03 2.17
CA PRO A 308 -21.26 -20.26 3.63
C PRO A 308 -21.27 -21.74 4.04
N VAL A 309 -21.70 -22.64 3.15
CA VAL A 309 -22.03 -24.04 3.49
C VAL A 309 -20.87 -25.02 3.30
N GLY A 310 -19.66 -24.49 3.18
CA GLY A 310 -18.46 -25.26 2.84
C GLY A 310 -18.36 -25.54 1.34
N TRP A 311 -17.13 -25.61 0.84
CA TRP A 311 -16.85 -25.93 -0.56
C TRP A 311 -16.99 -27.45 -0.77
N LYS A 312 -18.02 -27.86 -1.50
CA LYS A 312 -18.05 -29.14 -2.21
C LYS A 312 -17.92 -28.82 -3.70
N SER A 313 -17.10 -29.61 -4.43
CA SER A 313 -16.92 -29.71 -5.90
C SER A 313 -17.71 -28.70 -6.76
N PRO A 314 -17.06 -28.00 -7.71
CA PRO A 314 -17.29 -26.58 -7.95
C PRO A 314 -18.76 -26.21 -8.10
N ASP A 315 -19.14 -25.18 -7.35
CA ASP A 315 -20.30 -24.36 -7.69
C ASP A 315 -20.14 -23.87 -9.14
N PRO A 316 -21.19 -23.91 -9.99
CA PRO A 316 -21.15 -23.38 -11.36
C PRO A 316 -20.59 -21.95 -11.48
N GLN A 317 -20.63 -21.16 -10.40
CA GLN A 317 -20.05 -19.81 -10.34
C GLN A 317 -18.51 -19.78 -10.35
N VAL A 318 -17.84 -20.85 -9.95
CA VAL A 318 -16.37 -20.97 -9.87
C VAL A 318 -15.79 -21.70 -11.08
N ASP A 319 -16.58 -22.58 -11.74
CA ASP A 319 -16.17 -23.28 -12.96
C ASP A 319 -15.81 -22.34 -14.13
N THR A 320 -16.27 -21.09 -14.09
CA THR A 320 -15.97 -20.06 -15.10
C THR A 320 -14.69 -19.27 -14.80
N LEU A 321 -14.08 -19.45 -13.62
CA LEU A 321 -12.86 -18.72 -13.25
C LEU A 321 -11.64 -19.33 -13.95
N SER A 322 -11.10 -18.59 -14.92
CA SER A 322 -9.78 -18.85 -15.47
C SER A 322 -8.75 -17.86 -14.89
N PHE A 323 -7.67 -18.40 -14.34
CA PHE A 323 -6.47 -17.65 -13.95
C PHE A 323 -5.38 -17.68 -15.04
N GLU A 324 -5.70 -18.26 -16.19
CA GLU A 324 -4.79 -18.32 -17.32
C GLU A 324 -4.64 -16.93 -17.94
N THR A 325 -3.40 -16.60 -18.28
CA THR A 325 -3.08 -15.35 -18.97
C THR A 325 -2.10 -15.63 -20.10
N PRO A 326 -2.01 -14.75 -21.12
CA PRO A 326 -1.00 -14.90 -22.17
C PRO A 326 0.46 -14.85 -21.66
N LEU A 327 0.66 -14.54 -20.37
CA LEU A 327 1.97 -14.57 -19.71
C LEU A 327 2.36 -15.97 -19.21
N ASP A 328 1.47 -16.96 -19.24
CA ASP A 328 1.78 -18.28 -18.72
C ASP A 328 2.90 -18.96 -19.51
N GLY A 329 3.83 -19.60 -18.79
CA GLY A 329 5.04 -20.20 -19.37
C GLY A 329 6.21 -19.22 -19.55
N PHE A 330 6.00 -17.93 -19.27
CA PHE A 330 7.08 -16.95 -19.19
C PHE A 330 7.66 -16.84 -17.77
N VAL A 331 8.94 -16.49 -17.72
CA VAL A 331 9.67 -16.06 -16.52
C VAL A 331 10.01 -14.59 -16.66
N ARG A 332 9.82 -13.82 -15.58
CA ARG A 332 10.20 -12.40 -15.55
C ARG A 332 11.72 -12.25 -15.59
N VAL A 333 12.20 -11.40 -16.49
CA VAL A 333 13.63 -11.05 -16.61
C VAL A 333 13.89 -9.73 -15.89
N GLY A 334 13.17 -8.68 -16.27
CA GLY A 334 13.27 -7.35 -15.68
C GLY A 334 12.59 -6.32 -16.54
N ARG A 335 13.15 -5.11 -16.67
CA ARG A 335 12.52 -4.00 -17.42
C ARG A 335 13.42 -3.42 -18.48
N HIS A 336 12.81 -2.88 -19.52
CA HIS A 336 13.50 -2.20 -20.61
C HIS A 336 12.65 -1.03 -21.12
N SER A 337 13.28 0.08 -21.49
CA SER A 337 12.58 1.18 -22.16
C SER A 337 12.57 0.93 -23.67
N TRP A 338 11.39 0.96 -24.28
CA TRP A 338 11.22 0.76 -25.71
C TRP A 338 10.38 1.89 -26.30
N ALA A 339 11.00 2.67 -27.20
CA ALA A 339 10.40 3.87 -27.80
C ALA A 339 9.80 4.85 -26.76
N GLY A 340 10.44 4.95 -25.57
CA GLY A 340 9.99 5.82 -24.48
C GLY A 340 8.92 5.21 -23.56
N ALA A 341 8.40 4.02 -23.87
CA ALA A 341 7.50 3.27 -23.00
C ALA A 341 8.27 2.28 -22.10
N ASP A 342 7.73 2.04 -20.91
CA ASP A 342 8.23 1.00 -20.01
C ASP A 342 7.69 -0.38 -20.42
N ALA A 343 8.58 -1.31 -20.74
CA ALA A 343 8.24 -2.70 -21.01
C ALA A 343 8.76 -3.63 -19.90
N ASP A 344 7.90 -4.52 -19.41
CA ASP A 344 8.31 -5.64 -18.58
C ASP A 344 8.79 -6.77 -19.50
N VAL A 345 10.07 -7.12 -19.41
CA VAL A 345 10.71 -8.12 -20.26
C VAL A 345 10.62 -9.49 -19.62
N LEU A 346 10.20 -10.44 -20.43
CA LEU A 346 9.92 -11.82 -20.07
C LEU A 346 10.74 -12.76 -20.97
N ARG A 347 10.85 -14.03 -20.56
CA ARG A 347 11.47 -15.09 -21.36
C ARG A 347 10.72 -16.40 -21.23
N ASN A 348 10.63 -17.13 -22.32
CA ASN A 348 10.29 -18.55 -22.31
C ASN A 348 11.31 -19.34 -23.16
N LYS A 349 10.99 -20.59 -23.48
CA LYS A 349 11.83 -21.45 -24.33
C LYS A 349 11.99 -20.94 -25.78
N ASP A 350 11.07 -20.11 -26.26
CA ASP A 350 10.99 -19.65 -27.64
C ASP A 350 11.69 -18.29 -27.84
N GLY A 351 12.03 -17.58 -26.75
CA GLY A 351 12.77 -16.32 -26.81
C GLY A 351 12.41 -15.35 -25.69
N ALA A 352 12.76 -14.09 -25.90
CA ALA A 352 12.30 -12.99 -25.05
C ALA A 352 10.91 -12.49 -25.48
N ALA A 353 10.23 -11.79 -24.59
CA ALA A 353 9.01 -11.07 -24.87
C ALA A 353 8.96 -9.76 -24.08
N ALA A 354 8.20 -8.79 -24.57
CA ALA A 354 7.97 -7.50 -23.95
C ALA A 354 6.47 -7.34 -23.67
N ALA A 355 6.10 -7.19 -22.40
CA ALA A 355 4.75 -6.88 -21.98
C ALA A 355 4.62 -5.37 -21.73
N LEU A 356 3.68 -4.73 -22.44
CA LEU A 356 3.37 -3.31 -22.34
C LEU A 356 1.95 -3.14 -21.84
N LEU A 357 1.79 -2.67 -20.60
CA LEU A 357 0.47 -2.48 -19.99
C LEU A 357 -0.30 -1.31 -20.60
N SER A 358 0.40 -0.33 -21.19
CA SER A 358 -0.21 0.82 -21.89
C SER A 358 -0.37 0.59 -23.40
N GLY A 359 -0.01 -0.60 -23.89
CA GLY A 359 0.04 -0.91 -25.32
C GLY A 359 1.33 -0.45 -26.01
N ILE A 360 1.36 -0.63 -27.33
CA ILE A 360 2.52 -0.37 -28.18
C ILE A 360 2.58 1.13 -28.48
N PRO A 361 3.68 1.84 -28.15
CA PRO A 361 3.82 3.26 -28.45
C PRO A 361 3.98 3.51 -29.96
N ASP A 362 3.75 4.76 -30.37
CA ASP A 362 4.04 5.20 -31.74
C ASP A 362 5.52 4.96 -32.10
N HIS A 363 5.78 4.58 -33.35
CA HIS A 363 7.12 4.32 -33.88
C HIS A 363 7.89 3.17 -33.20
N ALA A 364 7.17 2.20 -32.64
CA ALA A 364 7.77 0.98 -32.12
C ALA A 364 8.21 0.04 -33.25
N SER A 365 9.52 -0.15 -33.36
CA SER A 365 10.10 -1.02 -34.38
C SER A 365 11.07 -2.03 -33.80
N ILE A 366 11.20 -3.17 -34.48
CA ILE A 366 12.08 -4.27 -34.10
C ILE A 366 13.06 -4.53 -35.25
N ALA A 367 14.34 -4.68 -34.91
CA ALA A 367 15.37 -5.03 -35.89
C ALA A 367 15.05 -6.37 -36.57
N SER A 368 15.45 -6.51 -37.84
CA SER A 368 15.25 -7.75 -38.61
C SER A 368 15.68 -8.99 -37.84
N GLN A 369 14.89 -10.05 -37.95
CA GLN A 369 15.17 -11.35 -37.38
C GLN A 369 14.59 -12.46 -38.26
N ILE A 370 14.85 -13.72 -37.90
CA ILE A 370 14.41 -14.88 -38.69
C ILE A 370 12.96 -15.26 -38.33
N ASP A 371 12.62 -15.20 -37.04
CA ASP A 371 11.34 -15.67 -36.54
C ASP A 371 10.26 -14.59 -36.61
N PRO A 372 9.01 -14.95 -36.97
CA PRO A 372 7.90 -14.01 -36.98
C PRO A 372 7.63 -13.47 -35.57
N ILE A 373 7.26 -12.19 -35.51
CA ILE A 373 6.90 -11.53 -34.26
C ILE A 373 5.44 -11.82 -33.96
N HIS A 374 5.17 -12.22 -32.73
CA HIS A 374 3.82 -12.47 -32.24
C HIS A 374 3.37 -11.31 -31.36
N VAL A 375 2.28 -10.65 -31.74
CA VAL A 375 1.68 -9.57 -30.96
C VAL A 375 0.35 -10.07 -30.41
N SER A 376 0.24 -10.13 -29.08
CA SER A 376 -0.94 -10.65 -28.40
C SER A 376 -1.58 -9.57 -27.56
N ASN A 377 -2.88 -9.35 -27.72
CA ASN A 377 -3.63 -8.52 -26.79
C ASN A 377 -3.72 -9.26 -25.45
N LEU A 378 -3.19 -8.67 -24.39
CA LEU A 378 -3.10 -9.29 -23.06
C LEU A 378 -4.49 -9.50 -22.42
N LEU A 379 -5.45 -8.66 -22.78
CA LEU A 379 -6.82 -8.66 -22.29
C LEU A 379 -7.68 -9.67 -23.06
N THR A 380 -7.76 -9.58 -24.39
CA THR A 380 -8.60 -10.49 -25.19
C THR A 380 -7.94 -11.85 -25.46
N GLY A 381 -6.61 -11.92 -25.45
CA GLY A 381 -5.85 -13.10 -25.88
C GLY A 381 -5.75 -13.26 -27.40
N GLU A 382 -6.26 -12.31 -28.19
CA GLU A 382 -6.13 -12.31 -29.64
C GLU A 382 -4.67 -12.15 -30.05
N VAL A 383 -4.22 -12.92 -31.04
CA VAL A 383 -2.82 -12.95 -31.50
C VAL A 383 -2.74 -12.61 -32.98
N SER A 384 -1.94 -11.60 -33.33
CA SER A 384 -1.51 -11.31 -34.69
C SER A 384 -0.06 -11.74 -34.91
N LYS A 385 0.27 -12.11 -36.15
CA LYS A 385 1.62 -12.51 -36.57
C LYS A 385 2.17 -11.49 -37.56
N HIS A 386 3.37 -11.01 -37.32
CA HIS A 386 4.08 -10.08 -38.18
C HIS A 386 5.28 -10.81 -38.80
N PRO A 387 5.35 -10.92 -40.13
CA PRO A 387 6.44 -11.61 -40.80
C PRO A 387 7.77 -10.87 -40.60
N ALA A 388 8.86 -11.63 -40.55
CA ALA A 388 10.20 -11.10 -40.31
C ALA A 388 10.94 -10.72 -41.62
N ASP A 389 10.21 -10.65 -42.73
CA ASP A 389 10.71 -10.38 -44.08
C ASP A 389 10.96 -8.89 -44.37
N THR A 390 10.53 -8.01 -43.47
CA THR A 390 10.74 -6.56 -43.52
C THR A 390 11.66 -6.10 -42.39
N SER A 391 12.53 -5.13 -42.66
CA SER A 391 13.47 -4.57 -41.68
C SER A 391 13.46 -3.05 -41.75
N PRO A 392 13.19 -2.35 -40.64
CA PRO A 392 12.70 -2.90 -39.38
C PRO A 392 11.26 -3.42 -39.50
N VAL A 393 10.85 -4.33 -38.62
CA VAL A 393 9.43 -4.70 -38.47
C VAL A 393 8.75 -3.60 -37.68
N GLU A 394 7.97 -2.78 -38.38
CA GLU A 394 7.13 -1.74 -37.78
C GLU A 394 5.89 -2.37 -37.16
N LEU A 395 5.61 -2.04 -35.90
CA LEU A 395 4.40 -2.47 -35.22
C LEU A 395 3.40 -1.32 -35.16
N ASN A 396 2.13 -1.64 -35.30
CA ASN A 396 1.07 -0.66 -35.15
C ASN A 396 0.95 -0.27 -33.68
N ALA A 397 0.81 1.03 -33.43
CA ALA A 397 0.51 1.54 -32.10
C ALA A 397 -0.81 0.98 -31.59
N THR A 398 -0.90 0.74 -30.29
CA THR A 398 -2.11 0.22 -29.63
C THR A 398 -2.26 0.87 -28.26
N ASP A 399 -3.50 1.11 -27.85
CA ASP A 399 -3.82 1.66 -26.52
C ASP A 399 -4.17 0.56 -25.50
N SER A 400 -4.19 -0.69 -25.93
CA SER A 400 -4.54 -1.84 -25.07
C SER A 400 -3.30 -2.59 -24.59
N PRO A 401 -3.32 -3.17 -23.37
CA PRO A 401 -2.23 -4.00 -22.87
C PRO A 401 -1.82 -5.08 -23.88
N THR A 402 -0.52 -5.16 -24.21
CA THR A 402 -0.02 -5.97 -25.33
C THR A 402 1.26 -6.74 -24.95
N LEU A 403 1.38 -7.97 -25.44
CA LEU A 403 2.57 -8.81 -25.34
C LEU A 403 3.18 -8.98 -26.73
N VAL A 404 4.44 -8.56 -26.88
CA VAL A 404 5.23 -8.77 -28.10
C VAL A 404 6.24 -9.88 -27.81
N ALA A 405 6.09 -11.04 -28.45
CA ALA A 405 6.89 -12.23 -28.21
C ALA A 405 7.77 -12.60 -29.42
N SER A 406 8.63 -13.61 -29.23
CA SER A 406 9.68 -14.03 -30.18
C SER A 406 10.74 -12.95 -30.41
N LEU A 407 11.12 -12.25 -29.34
CA LEU A 407 12.17 -11.23 -29.35
C LEU A 407 13.56 -11.84 -29.08
N PRO A 408 14.66 -11.28 -29.61
CA PRO A 408 15.98 -11.83 -29.39
C PRO A 408 16.43 -11.67 -27.92
N ILE A 409 16.87 -12.78 -27.32
CA ILE A 409 17.31 -12.81 -25.92
C ILE A 409 18.44 -11.81 -25.65
N ARG A 410 19.40 -11.68 -26.56
CA ARG A 410 20.58 -10.82 -26.36
C ARG A 410 20.22 -9.33 -26.30
N THR A 411 19.27 -8.87 -27.13
CA THR A 411 18.91 -7.45 -27.21
C THR A 411 17.82 -7.06 -26.23
N TRP A 412 17.04 -8.03 -25.72
CA TRP A 412 15.93 -7.75 -24.80
C TRP A 412 16.17 -8.30 -23.40
N ALA A 413 16.39 -9.61 -23.25
CA ALA A 413 16.50 -10.23 -21.93
C ALA A 413 17.82 -9.86 -21.22
N ALA A 414 18.94 -9.85 -21.93
CA ALA A 414 20.23 -9.53 -21.32
C ALA A 414 20.30 -8.11 -20.72
N PRO A 415 19.91 -7.02 -21.43
CA PRO A 415 19.82 -5.69 -20.81
C PRO A 415 18.76 -5.61 -19.73
N ALA A 416 17.60 -6.24 -19.91
CA ALA A 416 16.53 -6.17 -18.92
C ALA A 416 16.89 -6.87 -17.59
N GLY A 417 17.84 -7.80 -17.60
CA GLY A 417 18.38 -8.40 -16.38
C GLY A 417 19.25 -7.46 -15.56
N LEU A 418 19.70 -6.33 -16.11
CA LEU A 418 20.41 -5.30 -15.35
C LEU A 418 19.41 -4.56 -14.48
N TRP A 419 19.81 -4.27 -13.25
CA TRP A 419 18.96 -3.53 -12.32
C TRP A 419 19.81 -2.66 -11.41
N ILE A 420 19.19 -1.58 -10.98
CA ILE A 420 19.68 -0.71 -9.92
C ILE A 420 18.49 -0.23 -9.11
N SER A 421 18.70 -0.11 -7.82
CA SER A 421 17.77 0.47 -6.88
C SER A 421 18.55 1.40 -5.96
N ALA A 422 18.01 2.58 -5.73
CA ALA A 422 18.52 3.47 -4.70
C ALA A 422 17.82 3.15 -3.38
N GLU A 423 18.59 3.06 -2.31
CA GLU A 423 18.02 3.15 -0.97
C GLU A 423 17.69 4.61 -0.71
N TYR A 424 16.56 4.84 -0.04
CA TYR A 424 16.20 6.18 0.39
C TYR A 424 17.27 6.66 1.38
N PRO A 425 17.92 7.81 1.14
CA PRO A 425 18.85 8.34 2.11
C PRO A 425 18.09 8.54 3.43
N PRO A 426 18.63 8.06 4.56
CA PRO A 426 18.04 8.34 5.86
C PRO A 426 17.83 9.85 6.01
N ALA A 427 16.74 10.25 6.71
CA ALA A 427 16.47 11.66 6.98
C ALA A 427 17.75 12.35 7.52
N GLY A 428 18.20 13.39 6.81
CA GLY A 428 19.42 14.14 7.13
C GLY A 428 20.70 13.79 6.34
N GLN A 429 20.74 12.70 5.56
CA GLN A 429 21.87 12.44 4.65
C GLN A 429 21.65 13.11 3.30
N THR A 430 22.31 14.25 3.07
CA THR A 430 22.20 15.01 1.80
C THR A 430 23.39 14.82 0.86
N ARG A 431 24.40 14.02 1.26
CA ARG A 431 25.67 13.87 0.53
C ARG A 431 25.98 12.45 0.06
N THR A 432 25.23 11.46 0.51
CA THR A 432 25.46 10.05 0.20
C THR A 432 24.13 9.34 0.03
N ALA A 433 24.08 8.41 -0.92
CA ALA A 433 22.98 7.46 -1.07
C ALA A 433 23.55 6.07 -1.33
N ASN A 434 23.02 5.07 -0.63
CA ASN A 434 23.33 3.68 -0.94
C ASN A 434 22.52 3.26 -2.17
N ILE A 435 23.11 2.37 -2.95
CA ILE A 435 22.46 1.75 -4.09
C ILE A 435 22.70 0.24 -4.04
N ASN A 436 21.73 -0.52 -4.48
CA ASN A 436 21.91 -1.93 -4.81
C ASN A 436 21.82 -2.04 -6.31
N TYR A 437 22.83 -2.63 -6.94
CA TYR A 437 22.85 -2.83 -8.38
C TYR A 437 23.42 -4.19 -8.72
N GLY A 438 23.07 -4.70 -9.89
CA GLY A 438 23.48 -6.03 -10.27
C GLY A 438 22.91 -6.47 -11.60
N TRP A 439 23.04 -7.77 -11.84
CA TRP A 439 22.55 -8.44 -13.02
C TRP A 439 21.99 -9.82 -12.67
N ALA A 440 20.77 -10.09 -13.12
CA ALA A 440 20.17 -11.41 -13.08
C ALA A 440 20.37 -12.09 -14.45
N ASN A 441 21.16 -13.15 -14.49
CA ASN A 441 21.38 -13.87 -15.74
C ASN A 441 20.16 -14.73 -16.07
N ARG A 442 19.41 -14.30 -17.09
CA ARG A 442 18.28 -15.04 -17.67
C ARG A 442 18.44 -15.23 -19.16
N THR A 443 19.67 -15.33 -19.62
CA THR A 443 19.97 -15.42 -21.04
C THR A 443 19.94 -16.85 -21.57
N GLY A 444 19.85 -17.87 -20.70
CA GLY A 444 19.93 -19.28 -21.09
C GLY A 444 21.34 -19.83 -21.19
N VAL A 445 22.35 -18.97 -21.00
CA VAL A 445 23.76 -19.34 -21.10
C VAL A 445 24.53 -18.79 -19.90
N ALA A 446 25.53 -19.54 -19.43
CA ALA A 446 26.42 -19.06 -18.39
C ALA A 446 27.32 -17.94 -18.94
N MET A 447 27.50 -16.88 -18.17
CA MET A 447 28.27 -15.70 -18.57
C MET A 447 29.23 -15.26 -17.45
N SER A 448 30.30 -14.58 -17.83
CA SER A 448 31.24 -13.97 -16.89
C SER A 448 31.77 -12.66 -17.46
N GLY A 449 32.12 -11.70 -16.62
CA GLY A 449 32.50 -10.37 -17.04
C GLY A 449 32.56 -9.37 -15.89
N VAL A 450 32.37 -8.09 -16.20
CA VAL A 450 32.29 -7.00 -15.23
C VAL A 450 31.04 -6.16 -15.50
N ILE A 451 30.34 -5.75 -14.43
CA ILE A 451 29.32 -4.71 -14.47
C ILE A 451 29.98 -3.40 -14.07
N GLU A 452 30.16 -2.49 -15.01
CA GLU A 452 30.67 -1.14 -14.74
C GLU A 452 29.52 -0.19 -14.45
N ALA A 453 29.63 0.59 -13.38
CA ALA A 453 28.64 1.56 -12.96
C ALA A 453 29.22 2.97 -13.02
N THR A 454 28.51 3.87 -13.69
CA THR A 454 28.90 5.28 -13.84
C THR A 454 27.72 6.21 -13.51
N VAL A 455 28.04 7.40 -13.01
CA VAL A 455 27.10 8.46 -12.61
C VAL A 455 27.61 9.81 -13.15
N PRO A 456 26.79 10.87 -13.21
CA PRO A 456 27.23 12.17 -13.72
C PRO A 456 28.39 12.73 -12.89
N ASP A 457 29.31 13.49 -13.51
CA ASP A 457 30.59 13.93 -12.96
C ASP A 457 30.54 14.62 -11.59
N ARG A 458 29.40 15.21 -11.20
CA ARG A 458 29.20 15.80 -9.87
C ARG A 458 29.02 14.78 -8.75
N PHE A 459 28.93 13.50 -9.08
CA PHE A 459 28.80 12.37 -8.17
C PHE A 459 29.93 11.36 -8.39
N ALA A 460 30.21 10.56 -7.37
CA ALA A 460 31.08 9.40 -7.44
C ALA A 460 30.31 8.16 -7.00
N ILE A 461 30.60 7.01 -7.61
CA ILE A 461 30.00 5.71 -7.29
C ILE A 461 31.10 4.73 -6.87
N THR A 462 30.88 3.95 -5.81
CA THR A 462 31.85 2.96 -5.33
C THR A 462 31.14 1.71 -4.80
N PRO A 463 31.52 0.49 -5.23
CA PRO A 463 32.47 0.21 -6.30
C PRO A 463 31.90 0.66 -7.67
N SER A 464 32.76 1.05 -8.59
CA SER A 464 32.37 1.38 -9.98
C SER A 464 32.44 0.16 -10.91
N GLY A 465 32.92 -0.98 -10.41
CA GLY A 465 33.05 -2.22 -11.18
C GLY A 465 32.76 -3.43 -10.30
N LEU A 466 31.91 -4.32 -10.77
CA LEU A 466 31.54 -5.57 -10.10
C LEU A 466 31.86 -6.76 -11.02
N PRO A 467 32.92 -7.55 -10.73
CA PRO A 467 33.17 -8.77 -11.48
C PRO A 467 32.06 -9.80 -11.19
N PHE A 468 31.68 -10.58 -12.20
CA PHE A 468 30.65 -11.60 -12.05
C PHE A 468 30.99 -12.88 -12.82
N SER A 469 30.46 -14.00 -12.31
CA SER A 469 30.32 -15.27 -13.02
C SER A 469 28.97 -15.85 -12.63
N ALA A 470 28.08 -16.08 -13.60
CA ALA A 470 26.68 -16.39 -13.36
C ALA A 470 26.18 -17.43 -14.38
N ALA A 471 25.67 -18.58 -13.90
CA ALA A 471 24.92 -19.52 -14.72
C ALA A 471 23.53 -18.96 -15.09
N ASP A 472 22.81 -19.63 -15.98
CA ASP A 472 21.40 -19.27 -16.23
C ASP A 472 20.58 -19.47 -14.95
N GLY A 473 19.82 -18.45 -14.55
CA GLY A 473 19.08 -18.42 -13.30
C GLY A 473 19.74 -17.60 -12.19
N ASP A 474 21.07 -17.55 -12.17
CA ASP A 474 21.86 -16.88 -11.13
C ASP A 474 21.66 -15.35 -11.14
N SER A 475 21.96 -14.72 -10.00
CA SER A 475 21.98 -13.26 -9.87
C SER A 475 23.23 -12.83 -9.13
N VAL A 476 23.83 -11.74 -9.59
CA VAL A 476 25.01 -11.12 -8.98
C VAL A 476 24.69 -9.68 -8.65
N SER A 477 25.06 -9.23 -7.47
CA SER A 477 24.77 -7.89 -6.99
C SER A 477 25.87 -7.34 -6.11
N ALA A 478 25.90 -6.03 -5.97
CA ALA A 478 26.70 -5.32 -5.00
C ALA A 478 25.92 -4.18 -4.37
N ILE A 479 26.28 -3.89 -3.13
CA ILE A 479 25.91 -2.64 -2.47
C ILE A 479 26.97 -1.61 -2.86
N GLY A 480 26.53 -0.56 -3.55
CA GLY A 480 27.34 0.59 -3.90
C GLY A 480 26.94 1.83 -3.10
N ARG A 481 27.80 2.85 -3.14
CA ARG A 481 27.55 4.15 -2.54
C ARG A 481 27.76 5.25 -3.58
N ILE A 482 26.74 6.08 -3.77
CA ILE A 482 26.82 7.33 -4.52
C ILE A 482 27.14 8.46 -3.54
N THR A 483 28.16 9.27 -3.84
CA THR A 483 28.56 10.44 -3.04
C THR A 483 28.53 11.69 -3.91
N GLY A 484 27.95 12.78 -3.41
CA GLY A 484 27.86 14.07 -4.10
C GLY A 484 26.71 14.90 -3.54
N THR A 485 26.42 16.07 -4.11
CA THR A 485 25.41 16.98 -3.56
C THR A 485 24.05 16.81 -4.25
N PHE A 486 23.00 16.51 -3.47
CA PHE A 486 21.63 16.26 -3.96
C PHE A 486 20.74 17.50 -3.80
N ASP A 487 21.11 18.61 -4.44
CA ASP A 487 20.39 19.89 -4.34
C ASP A 487 19.29 19.99 -5.41
N GLY A 488 18.04 19.70 -5.05
CA GLY A 488 16.84 20.09 -5.81
C GLY A 488 16.57 19.37 -7.14
N ALA A 489 17.52 18.62 -7.69
CA ALA A 489 17.30 17.72 -8.82
C ALA A 489 17.12 16.28 -8.28
N PRO A 490 15.87 15.79 -8.14
CA PRO A 490 15.61 14.50 -7.51
C PRO A 490 16.10 13.33 -8.35
N THR A 491 16.39 13.52 -9.64
CA THR A 491 16.76 12.42 -10.55
C THR A 491 18.18 12.57 -11.09
N LEU A 492 18.97 11.49 -11.03
CA LEU A 492 20.23 11.36 -11.77
C LEU A 492 20.21 10.12 -12.65
N THR A 493 21.00 10.14 -13.74
CA THR A 493 21.14 8.99 -14.62
C THR A 493 22.35 8.15 -14.21
N ALA A 494 22.13 6.94 -13.71
CA ALA A 494 23.19 5.95 -13.49
C ALA A 494 23.25 5.02 -14.70
N ARG A 495 24.45 4.79 -15.23
CA ARG A 495 24.68 3.90 -16.37
C ARG A 495 25.37 2.64 -15.90
N LEU A 496 24.77 1.48 -16.19
CA LEU A 496 25.39 0.18 -16.02
C LEU A 496 25.84 -0.37 -17.37
N VAL A 497 27.06 -0.91 -17.42
CA VAL A 497 27.63 -1.57 -18.60
C VAL A 497 27.98 -2.99 -18.24
N LEU A 498 27.31 -3.96 -18.85
CA LEU A 498 27.66 -5.37 -18.77
C LEU A 498 28.69 -5.69 -19.84
N ALA A 499 29.96 -5.78 -19.44
CA ALA A 499 31.07 -6.13 -20.31
C ALA A 499 31.41 -7.63 -20.16
N ALA A 500 30.92 -8.45 -21.11
CA ALA A 500 31.29 -9.85 -21.23
C ALA A 500 32.38 -10.03 -22.31
N PRO A 501 33.37 -10.92 -22.15
CA PRO A 501 34.47 -11.11 -23.11
C PRO A 501 34.01 -11.51 -24.52
N GLN A 502 32.82 -12.09 -24.65
CA GLN A 502 32.25 -12.57 -25.90
C GLN A 502 31.06 -11.67 -26.30
N GLY A 503 31.35 -10.63 -27.08
CA GLY A 503 30.35 -9.76 -27.70
C GLY A 503 30.45 -8.29 -27.31
N GLU A 504 29.59 -7.47 -27.92
CA GLU A 504 29.50 -6.04 -27.60
C GLU A 504 28.96 -5.80 -26.19
N PRO A 505 29.48 -4.80 -25.45
CA PRO A 505 28.98 -4.42 -24.14
C PRO A 505 27.49 -4.05 -24.19
N ILE A 506 26.73 -4.49 -23.19
CA ILE A 506 25.33 -4.11 -23.05
C ILE A 506 25.27 -2.92 -22.11
N VAL A 507 24.71 -1.81 -22.59
CA VAL A 507 24.60 -0.56 -21.83
C VAL A 507 23.14 -0.33 -21.46
N HIS A 508 22.88 0.00 -20.20
CA HIS A 508 21.56 0.42 -19.75
C HIS A 508 21.67 1.65 -18.84
N ASP A 509 20.90 2.69 -19.18
CA ASP A 509 20.76 3.90 -18.38
C ASP A 509 19.53 3.77 -17.46
N PHE A 510 19.69 4.17 -16.21
CA PHE A 510 18.67 4.15 -15.19
C PHE A 510 18.48 5.53 -14.60
N ALA A 511 17.22 5.98 -14.55
CA ALA A 511 16.85 7.17 -13.80
C ALA A 511 16.69 6.82 -12.32
N LEU A 512 17.61 7.29 -11.48
CA LEU A 512 17.52 7.18 -10.04
C LEU A 512 16.86 8.43 -9.50
N THR A 513 15.57 8.33 -9.14
CA THR A 513 14.82 9.39 -8.48
C THR A 513 14.86 9.22 -6.97
N PHE A 514 15.52 10.15 -6.31
CA PHE A 514 15.52 10.35 -4.87
C PHE A 514 14.40 11.33 -4.53
N PRO A 515 13.55 11.03 -3.55
CA PRO A 515 12.56 12.00 -3.10
C PRO A 515 13.29 13.21 -2.50
N PRO A 516 12.63 14.38 -2.45
CA PRO A 516 13.16 15.46 -1.63
C PRO A 516 13.41 14.93 -0.20
N PRO A 517 14.51 15.31 0.43
CA PRO A 517 14.82 14.83 1.77
C PRO A 517 13.71 15.23 2.74
N LEU A 518 13.24 14.27 3.56
CA LEU A 518 12.38 14.58 4.70
C LEU A 518 13.15 15.54 5.60
N ARG A 519 12.62 16.76 5.79
CA ARG A 519 13.21 17.74 6.70
C ARG A 519 12.87 17.44 8.15
N TRP A 520 11.62 17.09 8.41
CA TRP A 520 11.12 16.65 9.70
C TRP A 520 9.81 15.88 9.49
N SER A 521 9.47 15.05 10.46
CA SER A 521 8.14 14.44 10.60
C SER A 521 7.70 14.61 12.05
N ALA A 522 6.40 14.82 12.24
CA ALA A 522 5.79 14.88 13.54
C ALA A 522 4.58 13.96 13.59
N GLU A 523 4.36 13.33 14.74
CA GLU A 523 3.23 12.43 14.94
C GLU A 523 2.07 13.16 15.62
N MET A 524 0.88 12.98 15.04
CA MET A 524 -0.41 13.31 15.65
C MET A 524 -1.04 12.03 16.21
N ASP A 525 -1.98 12.18 17.12
CA ASP A 525 -2.57 11.05 17.84
C ASP A 525 -3.68 10.34 17.05
N GLY A 526 -4.13 10.95 15.95
CA GLY A 526 -5.11 10.37 15.04
C GLY A 526 -4.89 10.77 13.57
N PRO A 527 -5.73 10.23 12.67
CA PRO A 527 -5.70 10.60 11.25
C PRO A 527 -5.93 12.10 11.06
N ILE A 528 -5.04 12.74 10.31
CA ILE A 528 -5.18 14.11 9.85
C ILE A 528 -5.97 14.04 8.53
N THR A 529 -7.27 14.28 8.57
CA THR A 529 -8.13 14.24 7.37
C THR A 529 -8.27 15.58 6.67
N ALA A 530 -7.82 16.66 7.32
CA ALA A 530 -7.91 18.02 6.82
C ALA A 530 -6.53 18.63 6.58
N ALA A 531 -6.46 19.66 5.74
CA ALA A 531 -5.19 20.30 5.42
C ALA A 531 -4.64 21.06 6.64
N PRO A 532 -3.35 20.92 6.99
CA PRO A 532 -2.73 21.75 8.01
C PRO A 532 -2.67 23.21 7.55
N ALA A 533 -2.69 24.14 8.50
CA ALA A 533 -2.46 25.55 8.24
C ALA A 533 -1.00 25.93 8.46
N THR A 534 -0.50 26.90 7.71
CA THR A 534 0.81 27.50 7.94
C THR A 534 0.70 29.01 8.11
N ALA A 535 1.36 29.53 9.15
CA ALA A 535 1.42 30.96 9.40
C ALA A 535 2.58 31.27 10.37
N ASP A 536 3.18 32.44 10.19
CA ASP A 536 4.06 33.06 11.18
C ASP A 536 3.18 33.77 12.20
N LEU A 537 2.96 33.12 13.35
CA LEU A 537 2.09 33.65 14.40
C LEU A 537 2.85 34.27 15.57
N ASP A 538 4.14 33.97 15.72
CA ASP A 538 4.99 34.56 16.76
C ASP A 538 5.86 35.74 16.30
N GLY A 539 5.89 36.00 15.00
CA GLY A 539 6.55 37.14 14.37
C GLY A 539 8.04 36.95 14.17
N ASP A 540 8.56 35.72 14.20
CA ASP A 540 9.98 35.43 14.00
C ASP A 540 10.41 35.38 12.51
N GLY A 541 9.44 35.46 11.59
CA GLY A 541 9.64 35.42 10.14
C GLY A 541 9.68 34.01 9.54
N LEU A 542 9.48 32.96 10.36
CA LEU A 542 9.34 31.57 9.95
C LEU A 542 7.88 31.13 10.09
N LEU A 543 7.43 30.23 9.21
CA LEU A 543 6.07 29.71 9.29
C LEU A 543 6.02 28.54 10.28
N GLU A 544 5.09 28.61 11.24
CA GLU A 544 4.65 27.44 11.98
C GLU A 544 3.68 26.59 11.15
N VAL A 545 3.50 25.35 11.59
CA VAL A 545 2.51 24.42 11.08
C VAL A 545 1.49 24.10 12.16
N TYR A 546 0.21 24.22 11.85
CA TYR A 546 -0.91 23.90 12.73
C TYR A 546 -1.71 22.74 12.13
N ALA A 547 -1.84 21.66 12.86
CA ALA A 547 -2.55 20.47 12.42
C ALA A 547 -3.64 20.08 13.42
N ALA A 548 -4.70 19.47 12.92
CA ALA A 548 -5.76 18.88 13.73
C ALA A 548 -6.04 17.46 13.25
N SER A 549 -6.45 16.58 14.15
CA SER A 549 -6.74 15.19 13.83
C SER A 549 -8.14 14.75 14.29
N LEU A 550 -8.62 13.66 13.70
CA LEU A 550 -9.87 12.99 14.09
C LEU A 550 -9.83 12.37 15.49
N SER A 551 -8.66 12.29 16.14
CA SER A 551 -8.58 11.95 17.57
C SER A 551 -8.76 13.16 18.49
N GLY A 552 -9.02 14.34 17.93
CA GLY A 552 -9.28 15.58 18.67
C GLY A 552 -8.01 16.37 19.01
N ASP A 553 -6.81 15.86 18.72
CA ASP A 553 -5.58 16.61 18.97
C ASP A 553 -5.35 17.72 17.95
N VAL A 554 -5.04 18.90 18.46
CA VAL A 554 -4.62 20.08 17.70
C VAL A 554 -3.23 20.46 18.18
N ALA A 555 -2.28 20.59 17.25
CA ALA A 555 -0.89 20.83 17.59
C ALA A 555 -0.27 21.93 16.72
N SER A 556 0.69 22.63 17.31
CA SER A 556 1.56 23.58 16.63
C SER A 556 2.99 23.04 16.59
N PHE A 557 3.60 23.15 15.42
CA PHE A 557 4.99 22.80 15.18
C PHE A 557 5.74 24.01 14.64
N ASN A 558 7.00 24.19 15.05
CA ASN A 558 7.86 25.21 14.43
C ASN A 558 8.29 24.80 13.01
N ALA A 559 9.04 25.66 12.32
CA ALA A 559 9.54 25.39 10.97
C ALA A 559 10.47 24.16 10.87
N ALA A 560 11.04 23.72 12.00
CA ALA A 560 11.86 22.52 12.13
C ALA A 560 11.06 21.27 12.53
N GLY A 561 9.74 21.37 12.72
CA GLY A 561 8.86 20.26 13.08
C GLY A 561 8.80 19.95 14.58
N GLU A 562 9.38 20.80 15.43
CA GLU A 562 9.36 20.60 16.88
C GLU A 562 8.00 21.04 17.45
N LEU A 563 7.42 20.20 18.30
CA LEU A 563 6.14 20.47 18.96
C LEU A 563 6.29 21.69 19.88
N ARG A 564 5.49 22.73 19.63
CA ARG A 564 5.39 23.93 20.48
C ARG A 564 4.36 23.75 21.57
N TRP A 565 3.16 23.32 21.18
CA TRP A 565 2.05 23.02 22.09
C TRP A 565 1.09 22.04 21.44
N ARG A 566 0.30 21.37 22.29
CA ARG A 566 -0.79 20.46 21.91
C ARG A 566 -1.99 20.74 22.79
N TRP A 567 -3.17 20.69 22.18
CA TRP A 567 -4.46 20.71 22.85
C TRP A 567 -5.26 19.48 22.43
N GLU A 568 -6.03 18.93 23.37
CA GLU A 568 -6.93 17.80 23.11
C GLU A 568 -8.38 18.27 23.18
N SER A 569 -9.05 18.19 22.04
CA SER A 569 -10.49 18.38 21.94
C SER A 569 -11.23 17.21 22.58
N PRO A 570 -12.36 17.47 23.29
CA PRO A 570 -13.23 16.41 23.76
C PRO A 570 -13.96 15.66 22.62
N ALA A 571 -13.92 16.18 21.39
CA ALA A 571 -14.51 15.56 20.20
C ALA A 571 -13.55 15.57 19.00
N PRO A 572 -13.75 14.68 18.00
CA PRO A 572 -12.97 14.68 16.76
C PRO A 572 -12.94 16.04 16.08
N VAL A 573 -11.80 16.40 15.47
CA VAL A 573 -11.68 17.62 14.65
C VAL A 573 -11.44 17.20 13.20
N SER A 574 -12.45 17.39 12.37
CA SER A 574 -12.45 17.00 10.94
C SER A 574 -12.19 18.16 9.99
N THR A 575 -12.15 19.40 10.48
CA THR A 575 -11.96 20.62 9.68
C THR A 575 -10.50 21.05 9.61
N SER A 576 -10.12 21.71 8.51
CA SER A 576 -8.80 22.32 8.40
C SER A 576 -8.70 23.46 9.41
N PRO A 577 -7.62 23.56 10.20
CA PRO A 577 -7.40 24.73 11.03
C PRO A 577 -7.35 26.00 10.16
N VAL A 578 -7.93 27.10 10.65
CA VAL A 578 -7.91 28.39 9.94
C VAL A 578 -7.17 29.42 10.78
N VAL A 579 -6.21 30.08 10.17
CA VAL A 579 -5.54 31.24 10.76
C VAL A 579 -6.29 32.51 10.35
N PHE A 580 -6.60 33.36 11.31
CA PHE A 580 -7.30 34.63 11.08
C PHE A 580 -6.74 35.74 11.95
N ARG A 581 -6.91 37.00 11.52
CA ARG A 581 -6.59 38.17 12.34
C ARG A 581 -7.72 38.47 13.31
N HIS A 582 -7.45 38.38 14.61
CA HIS A 582 -8.40 38.81 15.65
C HIS A 582 -8.53 40.34 15.68
N TRP A 583 -9.64 40.88 16.22
CA TRP A 583 -9.89 42.33 16.26
C TRP A 583 -8.85 43.16 17.03
N THR A 584 -8.11 42.51 17.93
CA THR A 584 -6.97 43.13 18.63
C THR A 584 -5.72 43.25 17.75
N GLY A 585 -5.77 42.78 16.50
CA GLY A 585 -4.68 42.82 15.54
C GLY A 585 -3.76 41.59 15.57
N THR A 586 -3.86 40.75 16.61
CA THR A 586 -3.06 39.52 16.78
C THR A 586 -3.64 38.37 15.98
N PRO A 587 -2.83 37.54 15.31
CA PRO A 587 -3.34 36.38 14.61
C PRO A 587 -3.76 35.27 15.59
N HIS A 588 -4.76 34.49 15.23
CA HIS A 588 -5.36 33.42 16.04
C HIS A 588 -5.66 32.21 15.14
N LEU A 589 -5.82 31.05 15.77
CA LEU A 589 -6.21 29.81 15.12
C LEU A 589 -7.66 29.48 15.45
N ALA A 590 -8.44 28.99 14.49
CA ALA A 590 -9.78 28.46 14.70
C ALA A 590 -9.87 27.01 14.18
N VAL A 591 -10.52 26.15 14.95
CA VAL A 591 -10.83 24.75 14.60
C VAL A 591 -12.26 24.43 15.00
N TRP A 592 -12.95 23.62 14.22
CA TRP A 592 -14.33 23.22 14.49
C TRP A 592 -14.41 21.71 14.70
N ASP A 593 -14.93 21.30 15.85
CA ASP A 593 -15.05 19.90 16.25
C ASP A 593 -16.40 19.25 15.89
N ASP A 594 -16.47 17.93 16.03
CA ASP A 594 -17.68 17.14 15.78
C ASP A 594 -18.73 17.22 16.89
N ALA A 595 -18.42 17.85 18.03
CA ALA A 595 -19.45 18.23 19.02
C ALA A 595 -20.20 19.51 18.61
N GLY A 596 -19.72 20.18 17.56
CA GLY A 596 -20.31 21.38 17.01
C GLY A 596 -19.86 22.67 17.67
N LEU A 597 -18.64 22.66 18.21
CA LEU A 597 -18.00 23.79 18.85
C LEU A 597 -16.85 24.31 17.98
N LEU A 598 -16.88 25.60 17.69
CA LEU A 598 -15.76 26.31 17.09
C LEU A 598 -14.87 26.82 18.21
N HIS A 599 -13.66 26.30 18.28
CA HIS A 599 -12.66 26.71 19.24
C HIS A 599 -11.69 27.70 18.61
N CYS A 600 -11.37 28.78 19.32
CA CYS A 600 -10.36 29.75 18.90
C CYS A 600 -9.21 29.81 19.90
N TYR A 601 -7.99 29.72 19.39
CA TYR A 601 -6.75 29.69 20.15
C TYR A 601 -5.86 30.86 19.78
N LYS A 602 -5.07 31.29 20.76
CA LYS A 602 -3.90 32.12 20.50
C LYS A 602 -2.77 31.30 19.84
N PRO A 603 -1.77 31.99 19.26
CA PRO A 603 -0.57 31.36 18.71
C PRO A 603 0.19 30.43 19.68
N ASP A 604 0.10 30.71 20.98
CA ASP A 604 0.73 29.97 22.07
C ASP A 604 -0.11 28.77 22.56
N GLY A 605 -1.24 28.48 21.91
CA GLY A 605 -2.14 27.37 22.26
C GLY A 605 -3.11 27.69 23.39
N ILE A 606 -3.13 28.92 23.90
CA ILE A 606 -4.06 29.32 24.96
C ILE A 606 -5.47 29.51 24.37
N PRO A 607 -6.51 28.84 24.89
CA PRO A 607 -7.89 29.03 24.45
C PRO A 607 -8.32 30.49 24.62
N ARG A 608 -9.04 31.03 23.63
CA ARG A 608 -9.51 32.42 23.64
C ARG A 608 -11.01 32.53 23.81
N PHE A 609 -11.77 31.88 22.95
CA PHE A 609 -13.23 31.81 23.00
C PHE A 609 -13.71 30.57 22.27
N GLU A 610 -14.95 30.19 22.54
CA GLU A 610 -15.64 29.09 21.90
C GLU A 610 -17.01 29.56 21.43
N VAL A 611 -17.43 29.11 20.26
CA VAL A 611 -18.74 29.45 19.68
C VAL A 611 -19.51 28.17 19.37
N PRO A 612 -20.69 27.94 19.99
CA PRO A 612 -21.52 26.80 19.64
C PRO A 612 -22.12 27.02 18.25
N ILE A 613 -21.63 26.25 17.27
CA ILE A 613 -22.18 26.20 15.91
C ILE A 613 -23.45 25.33 15.90
N GLY A 614 -23.49 24.31 16.75
CA GLY A 614 -24.67 23.47 16.97
C GLY A 614 -24.85 22.33 15.96
N ALA A 615 -23.82 22.05 15.14
CA ALA A 615 -23.77 20.94 14.19
C ALA A 615 -22.34 20.40 14.08
N PRO A 616 -22.15 19.10 13.77
CA PRO A 616 -20.82 18.50 13.66
C PRO A 616 -20.03 19.05 12.47
N ALA A 617 -18.70 19.07 12.62
CA ALA A 617 -17.76 19.50 11.59
C ALA A 617 -17.52 18.47 10.48
N ARG A 618 -18.02 17.23 10.61
CA ARG A 618 -17.73 16.08 9.74
C ARG A 618 -17.85 16.33 8.23
N ASN A 619 -18.70 17.28 7.83
CA ASN A 619 -18.90 17.76 6.45
C ASN A 619 -18.90 19.30 6.36
N GLY A 620 -18.35 19.95 7.38
CA GLY A 620 -18.35 21.39 7.53
C GLY A 620 -17.18 22.05 6.81
N HIS A 621 -17.38 23.27 6.32
CA HIS A 621 -16.29 24.09 5.77
C HIS A 621 -16.05 25.31 6.65
N LEU A 622 -14.78 25.54 7.01
CA LEU A 622 -14.34 26.71 7.76
C LEU A 622 -13.38 27.52 6.89
N LEU A 623 -13.62 28.82 6.78
CA LEU A 623 -12.69 29.75 6.13
C LEU A 623 -12.69 31.12 6.80
N THR A 624 -11.72 31.95 6.44
CA THR A 624 -11.65 33.35 6.84
C THR A 624 -11.95 34.29 5.67
N ALA A 625 -12.74 35.34 5.91
CA ALA A 625 -13.10 36.33 4.90
C ALA A 625 -13.10 37.75 5.49
N ASN A 626 -12.90 38.75 4.63
CA ASN A 626 -13.09 40.16 4.97
C ASN A 626 -14.49 40.61 4.55
N LEU A 627 -15.47 40.42 5.42
CA LEU A 627 -16.89 40.65 5.10
C LEU A 627 -17.41 41.97 5.65
N HIS A 628 -16.80 42.45 6.74
CA HIS A 628 -17.34 43.55 7.51
C HIS A 628 -16.25 44.55 7.93
N GLY A 629 -16.64 45.77 8.27
CA GLY A 629 -15.71 46.83 8.70
C GLY A 629 -15.19 46.69 10.14
N PHE A 630 -15.57 45.63 10.84
CA PHE A 630 -15.10 45.37 12.19
C PHE A 630 -13.63 44.95 12.15
N PRO A 631 -12.77 45.40 13.08
CA PRO A 631 -11.37 45.02 13.04
C PRO A 631 -11.17 43.50 13.06
N GLY A 632 -10.21 43.01 12.26
CA GLY A 632 -9.91 41.59 12.14
C GLY A 632 -10.47 40.97 10.85
N GLN A 633 -10.48 39.64 10.79
CA GLN A 633 -11.09 38.89 9.71
C GLN A 633 -12.23 38.03 10.28
N GLU A 634 -13.34 38.00 9.58
CA GLU A 634 -14.49 37.15 9.90
C GLU A 634 -14.18 35.67 9.66
N LEU A 635 -14.88 34.82 10.40
CA LEU A 635 -14.89 33.36 10.26
C LEU A 635 -16.21 32.94 9.62
N VAL A 636 -16.16 32.08 8.62
CA VAL A 636 -17.33 31.58 7.91
C VAL A 636 -17.39 30.06 8.06
N CYS A 637 -18.47 29.58 8.66
CA CYS A 637 -18.75 28.16 8.87
C CYS A 637 -19.92 27.76 7.97
N ALA A 638 -19.69 26.85 7.02
CA ALA A 638 -20.77 26.23 6.25
C ALA A 638 -21.05 24.83 6.78
N LEU A 639 -22.32 24.53 7.00
CA LEU A 639 -22.86 23.27 7.48
C LEU A 639 -23.39 22.46 6.30
N ASP A 640 -23.37 21.14 6.45
CA ASP A 640 -23.99 20.20 5.50
C ASP A 640 -25.50 20.40 5.33
N SER A 641 -26.16 20.94 6.35
CA SER A 641 -27.58 21.33 6.30
C SER A 641 -27.90 22.44 5.29
N GLY A 642 -26.89 23.05 4.66
CA GLY A 642 -27.05 24.21 3.79
C GLY A 642 -26.96 25.55 4.52
N GLN A 643 -26.77 25.54 5.84
CA GLN A 643 -26.61 26.76 6.62
C GLN A 643 -25.18 27.31 6.52
N ILE A 644 -25.05 28.63 6.33
CA ILE A 644 -23.78 29.35 6.41
C ILE A 644 -23.89 30.37 7.55
N LEU A 645 -22.91 30.35 8.43
CA LEU A 645 -22.77 31.24 9.57
C LEU A 645 -21.51 32.08 9.41
N ALA A 646 -21.65 33.39 9.34
CA ALA A 646 -20.53 34.32 9.43
C ALA A 646 -20.43 34.87 10.85
N LEU A 647 -19.21 34.85 11.39
CA LEU A 647 -18.86 35.34 12.72
C LEU A 647 -17.84 36.46 12.58
N LEU A 648 -18.00 37.51 13.38
CA LEU A 648 -16.96 38.50 13.63
C LEU A 648 -15.72 37.84 14.22
N SER A 649 -14.58 38.51 14.08
CA SER A 649 -13.30 38.04 14.61
C SER A 649 -13.25 37.90 16.15
N ASN A 650 -14.27 38.34 16.87
CA ASN A 650 -14.46 38.14 18.31
C ASN A 650 -15.42 36.99 18.67
N GLY A 651 -15.93 36.25 17.68
CA GLY A 651 -16.86 35.14 17.83
C GLY A 651 -18.34 35.53 17.84
N GLN A 652 -18.70 36.80 17.74
CA GLN A 652 -20.10 37.22 17.64
C GLN A 652 -20.67 36.93 16.26
N GLU A 653 -21.92 36.46 16.22
CA GLU A 653 -22.63 36.25 14.96
C GLU A 653 -22.78 37.56 14.18
N LEU A 654 -22.33 37.54 12.93
CA LEU A 654 -22.52 38.63 11.97
C LEU A 654 -23.82 38.41 11.19
N TRP A 655 -23.96 37.25 10.54
CA TRP A 655 -25.18 36.87 9.83
C TRP A 655 -25.28 35.36 9.62
N LYS A 656 -26.48 34.91 9.25
CA LYS A 656 -26.80 33.55 8.80
C LYS A 656 -27.42 33.58 7.41
N PHE A 657 -27.06 32.60 6.59
CA PHE A 657 -27.66 32.36 5.29
C PHE A 657 -28.08 30.89 5.19
N ALA A 658 -29.24 30.62 4.58
CA ALA A 658 -29.72 29.27 4.36
C ALA A 658 -29.78 28.99 2.85
N ALA A 659 -28.89 28.12 2.37
CA ALA A 659 -28.95 27.60 1.02
C ALA A 659 -30.09 26.58 0.89
N GLN A 660 -30.53 26.32 -0.35
CA GLN A 660 -31.62 25.39 -0.62
C GLN A 660 -31.18 23.91 -0.52
N ASN A 661 -29.88 23.65 -0.62
CA ASN A 661 -29.30 22.31 -0.66
C ASN A 661 -28.01 22.25 0.16
N GLU A 662 -27.51 21.03 0.37
CA GLU A 662 -26.25 20.78 1.08
C GLU A 662 -25.06 21.51 0.45
N ILE A 663 -24.15 21.96 1.29
CA ILE A 663 -22.91 22.61 0.85
C ILE A 663 -21.82 21.56 0.78
N ILE A 664 -21.26 21.38 -0.41
CA ILE A 664 -20.18 20.43 -0.68
C ILE A 664 -18.82 21.12 -0.88
N GLY A 665 -18.83 22.45 -0.97
CA GLY A 665 -17.62 23.25 -1.09
C GLY A 665 -17.87 24.71 -0.75
N LEU A 666 -16.87 25.33 -0.11
CA LEU A 666 -16.89 26.75 0.25
C LEU A 666 -15.57 27.40 -0.11
N THR A 667 -15.63 28.57 -0.74
CA THR A 667 -14.46 29.42 -1.00
C THR A 667 -14.86 30.89 -0.94
N LYS A 668 -13.90 31.78 -1.19
CA LYS A 668 -14.14 33.20 -1.30
C LYS A 668 -13.51 33.78 -2.56
N ALA A 669 -14.09 34.86 -3.05
CA ALA A 669 -13.57 35.66 -4.14
C ALA A 669 -13.41 37.11 -3.69
N ALA A 670 -12.47 37.84 -4.30
CA ALA A 670 -12.36 39.28 -4.08
C ALA A 670 -13.58 39.99 -4.65
N GLY A 671 -14.30 40.74 -3.81
CA GLY A 671 -15.40 41.61 -4.21
C GLY A 671 -15.00 43.07 -4.37
N ALA A 672 -16.00 43.93 -4.52
CA ALA A 672 -15.80 45.38 -4.57
C ALA A 672 -15.32 45.91 -3.21
N GLU A 673 -14.64 47.07 -3.24
CA GLU A 673 -14.21 47.78 -2.03
C GLU A 673 -13.34 46.97 -1.05
N LYS A 674 -12.60 45.97 -1.56
CA LYS A 674 -11.79 45.03 -0.78
C LYS A 674 -12.58 44.14 0.20
N ARG A 675 -13.91 44.04 0.04
CA ARG A 675 -14.71 43.04 0.77
C ARG A 675 -14.75 41.74 -0.02
N ASP A 676 -14.62 40.62 0.68
CA ASP A 676 -14.71 39.29 0.10
C ASP A 676 -16.18 38.93 -0.19
N VAL A 677 -16.38 38.08 -1.19
CA VAL A 677 -17.66 37.44 -1.53
C VAL A 677 -17.52 35.96 -1.23
N ILE A 678 -18.50 35.38 -0.54
CA ILE A 678 -18.50 33.95 -0.23
C ILE A 678 -19.10 33.18 -1.41
N VAL A 679 -18.43 32.14 -1.86
CA VAL A 679 -18.89 31.27 -2.96
C VAL A 679 -19.10 29.87 -2.40
N ALA A 680 -20.31 29.34 -2.54
CA ALA A 680 -20.67 28.01 -2.09
C ALA A 680 -21.08 27.13 -3.28
N ALA A 681 -20.54 25.92 -3.34
CA ALA A 681 -20.97 24.86 -4.25
C ALA A 681 -21.99 23.97 -3.53
N LEU A 682 -23.13 23.73 -4.18
CA LEU A 682 -24.24 22.98 -3.64
C LEU A 682 -24.34 21.58 -4.28
N GLY A 683 -24.91 20.61 -3.55
CA GLY A 683 -25.06 19.22 -3.99
C GLY A 683 -25.93 19.02 -5.25
N ASP A 684 -26.65 20.04 -5.69
CA ASP A 684 -27.52 20.03 -6.88
C ASP A 684 -26.84 20.54 -8.16
N SER A 685 -25.50 20.56 -8.19
CA SER A 685 -24.68 21.11 -9.29
C SER A 685 -24.83 22.62 -9.51
N THR A 686 -25.28 23.37 -8.49
CA THR A 686 -25.32 24.84 -8.53
C THR A 686 -24.20 25.46 -7.69
N CYS A 687 -23.82 26.69 -8.07
CA CYS A 687 -22.94 27.53 -7.27
C CYS A 687 -23.64 28.86 -6.97
N ILE A 688 -23.56 29.31 -5.72
CA ILE A 688 -24.10 30.60 -5.27
C ILE A 688 -22.97 31.52 -4.79
N ALA A 689 -23.16 32.82 -4.97
CA ALA A 689 -22.27 33.85 -4.45
C ALA A 689 -23.04 34.76 -3.49
N ILE A 690 -22.50 34.97 -2.30
CA ILE A 690 -23.10 35.73 -1.20
C ILE A 690 -22.23 36.94 -0.97
N GLY A 691 -22.78 38.10 -1.31
CA GLY A 691 -22.13 39.38 -1.08
C GLY A 691 -22.09 39.76 0.41
N PRO A 692 -21.30 40.78 0.76
CA PRO A 692 -21.22 41.29 2.13
C PRO A 692 -22.46 42.09 2.59
N ASP A 693 -23.37 42.44 1.68
CA ASP A 693 -24.54 43.31 1.92
C ASP A 693 -25.89 42.56 1.86
#